data_AF-A0A2N2P6P4-F1
#
_entry.id   AF-A0A2N2P6P4-F1
#
_cell.length_a   1.000
_cell.length_b   1.000
_cell.length_c   1.000
_cell.angle_alpha   90.00
_cell.angle_beta   90.00
_cell.angle_gamma   90.00
#
_symmetry.space_group_name_H-M   'P 1'
#
loop_
_entity.id
_entity.type
_entity.pdbx_description
1 polymer ?
#
loop_
_entity_poly.entity_id
_entity_poly.type
_entity_poly.pdbx_seq_one_letter_code
_entity_poly.pdbx_strand_id
1 'polypeptide(L)'
;MNSNVLVNFHCHSIFSDGEQTPEILAANLAAVGVRFAALTDHDSLEGLPRFREALKKRGVICLPGLELTTQYNGREAHLLCYGFDPEYPDLIATLLSLRQIRGLEVHSIAGSLRKMGTNRPGNADDPPANSAAPTGILAIEAAIHLIHRAGGKVFWAHPLLYESHPARLDVCVAQLKSFGLDGLEVIYAPFSASQREILRQLAKKHNLLISAGTDFHVMNGSINHIYGIEMPREDWIAFRQALFSGSTFSTDSGVSDQKNSNPPSDRVNTSSRPHHFRRRFYVLRIFLPTLIAIGLFLAVIWGIILPSFEQTLLDRKREMIRELTNSAWSILASYERDEANGTLTREEAQALAVTRVEALRYGPESKDYFWIQDMQPRMIMHPYRSDLNGQELASFTDPRGVSIFVEFAELVRRSGEGYIEYVWQWKDDPQRLEPKESYVKGFEAWGWVIGTGIYTDDVHDEIARLERNLTNTSLAISGVVVLLLVFVLQQSLRIERERQEVVDNLRESTERYHILIEATTEGTLLIMDERCRYANPTFLNMTGYSTRQLEFLDLADLLPREPENQAVWDRFEGMSADQAVDEAVFEGILKHADGRFLECILAMNPIIFAGQRGFILLARDIARPSTVWGEGGISRAAQTVPLGIFRANAARRAVFIEMNQAALAFIPHIDNPQPALADLFPDSAEFDAFMQTLQTGAEVRNHILHSETSDLVTRFVSISARLVQDERSHTIYIDGILEDVTSSRKQAAEREALIERLQTSLLFLHEPIASLGRDVVVCDLNTSIAQLASQMTARNVTAALVSSESAAIIGIVTDHDLRARVLAENGPSAAPIHTIMSAPLTKIPEHALIYEALMRMEENGVRHLAVEDRGGQIVSVIDNKSLIQFQRYGPIVISREISRSASPAEVAQGARRTPPLVKTLMDSSARPRHVTNMLASICDAATERLVQLAINELGPPPATFAFIAMGSQGRQEQTLLTDQDNGIIFSAPAAADMSKLNDYFLKLGTRVCEGLNQAGYPFCRGNVMASNPRWCRSLPAWITGFEEWIHHSEPQEIIDLSIFFDFRTVYGNADLTLELRRTIHATLANEPAFFHHFAGNAVQFKPPFRLLGNIYLGGGATEHAGEINLKDAMMTMVSFARLYALRHQINHTHTLERIEALTERNIILPASRDEIISAYDFLMQLRLQNQIAAIQAGRPLNNIIHPGKLGYIQQELLKQAFAQIAAVQKKISYDFLGGV
;
A
#
# COMPACT_ATOMS: atom_id res chain seq x y z
N MET A 1 5.72 -33.33 41.91
CA MET A 1 5.06 -32.80 40.69
C MET A 1 3.88 -31.94 41.10
N ASN A 2 3.63 -30.81 40.42
CA ASN A 2 2.33 -30.14 40.50
C ASN A 2 1.26 -31.16 40.10
N SER A 3 0.27 -31.38 40.95
CA SER A 3 -0.81 -32.36 40.72
C SER A 3 -1.74 -31.96 39.56
N ASN A 4 -1.61 -30.73 39.06
CA ASN A 4 -2.56 -30.09 38.16
C ASN A 4 -1.86 -29.55 36.90
N VAL A 5 -2.58 -29.56 35.78
CA VAL A 5 -2.21 -28.99 34.48
C VAL A 5 -3.08 -27.76 34.22
N LEU A 6 -2.46 -26.64 33.85
CA LEU A 6 -3.19 -25.41 33.53
C LEU A 6 -3.72 -25.47 32.10
N VAL A 7 -5.04 -25.48 31.95
CA VAL A 7 -5.73 -25.64 30.66
C VAL A 7 -6.82 -24.58 30.48
N ASN A 8 -7.32 -24.45 29.26
CA ASN A 8 -8.57 -23.76 28.99
C ASN A 8 -9.30 -24.38 27.79
N PHE A 9 -10.28 -25.23 28.05
CA PHE A 9 -11.07 -25.89 27.00
C PHE A 9 -12.46 -25.29 26.81
N HIS A 10 -12.74 -24.12 27.39
CA HIS A 10 -13.99 -23.41 27.15
C HIS A 10 -13.71 -21.91 27.17
N CYS A 11 -13.60 -21.33 25.99
CA CYS A 11 -13.40 -19.90 25.81
C CYS A 11 -13.94 -19.45 24.46
N HIS A 12 -14.37 -18.19 24.42
CA HIS A 12 -15.03 -17.60 23.28
C HIS A 12 -14.23 -16.42 22.73
N SER A 13 -14.35 -16.20 21.43
CA SER A 13 -13.77 -15.07 20.72
C SER A 13 -14.86 -14.24 20.04
N ILE A 14 -14.44 -13.15 19.39
CA ILE A 14 -15.32 -12.30 18.57
C ILE A 14 -16.04 -13.02 17.43
N PHE A 15 -15.72 -14.28 17.16
CA PHE A 15 -16.37 -15.09 16.13
C PHE A 15 -17.65 -15.78 16.60
N SER A 16 -17.94 -15.73 17.90
CA SER A 16 -19.27 -15.95 18.49
C SER A 16 -19.72 -14.74 19.32
N ASP A 17 -19.39 -14.75 20.60
CA ASP A 17 -19.91 -13.90 21.68
C ASP A 17 -18.82 -13.53 22.71
N GLY A 18 -17.56 -13.83 22.42
CA GLY A 18 -16.42 -13.32 23.15
C GLY A 18 -15.99 -11.91 22.71
N GLU A 19 -15.36 -11.15 23.59
CA GLU A 19 -14.90 -9.78 23.32
C GLU A 19 -13.48 -9.71 22.75
N GLN A 20 -12.70 -10.79 22.87
CA GLN A 20 -11.29 -10.81 22.45
C GLN A 20 -11.12 -11.47 21.08
N THR A 21 -10.22 -10.92 20.26
CA THR A 21 -9.81 -11.62 19.04
C THR A 21 -9.05 -12.90 19.41
N PRO A 22 -9.05 -13.93 18.55
CA PRO A 22 -8.28 -15.15 18.79
C PRO A 22 -6.80 -14.90 19.15
N GLU A 23 -6.18 -13.85 18.59
CA GLU A 23 -4.78 -13.50 18.86
C GLU A 23 -4.57 -12.91 20.26
N ILE A 24 -5.48 -12.04 20.72
CA ILE A 24 -5.43 -11.45 22.06
C ILE A 24 -5.68 -12.53 23.10
N LEU A 25 -6.70 -13.37 22.88
CA LEU A 25 -7.02 -14.50 23.73
C LEU A 25 -5.81 -15.45 23.83
N ALA A 26 -5.19 -15.80 22.71
CA ALA A 26 -3.98 -16.62 22.68
C ALA A 26 -2.79 -15.97 23.42
N ALA A 27 -2.64 -14.64 23.35
CA ALA A 27 -1.60 -13.92 24.07
C ALA A 27 -1.83 -13.96 25.59
N ASN A 28 -3.06 -13.78 26.05
CA ASN A 28 -3.43 -13.82 27.47
C ASN A 28 -3.30 -15.23 28.04
N LEU A 29 -3.75 -16.25 27.31
CA LEU A 29 -3.57 -17.66 27.67
C LEU A 29 -2.09 -18.00 27.87
N ALA A 30 -1.23 -17.59 26.92
CA ALA A 30 0.21 -17.80 27.02
C ALA A 30 0.83 -17.04 28.21
N ALA A 31 0.39 -15.80 28.47
CA ALA A 31 0.91 -14.98 29.56
C ALA A 31 0.62 -15.57 30.95
N VAL A 32 -0.50 -16.26 31.12
CA VAL A 32 -0.88 -16.95 32.37
C VAL A 32 -0.28 -18.37 32.45
N GLY A 33 0.41 -18.83 31.40
CA GLY A 33 1.09 -20.12 31.37
C GLY A 33 0.17 -21.30 31.01
N VAL A 34 -0.98 -21.04 30.36
CA VAL A 34 -1.86 -22.11 29.88
C VAL A 34 -1.10 -23.00 28.91
N ARG A 35 -1.21 -24.31 29.12
CA ARG A 35 -0.46 -25.30 28.34
C ARG A 35 -1.24 -25.83 27.14
N PHE A 36 -2.53 -26.06 27.35
CA PHE A 36 -3.45 -26.59 26.33
C PHE A 36 -4.70 -25.73 26.29
N ALA A 37 -5.10 -25.31 25.09
CA ALA A 37 -6.26 -24.46 24.90
C ALA A 37 -7.13 -24.94 23.73
N ALA A 38 -8.45 -24.78 23.86
CA ALA A 38 -9.42 -24.99 22.80
C ALA A 38 -10.31 -23.75 22.69
N LEU A 39 -10.41 -23.19 21.48
CA LEU A 39 -11.39 -22.14 21.19
C LEU A 39 -12.72 -22.83 20.89
N THR A 40 -13.76 -22.49 21.65
CA THR A 40 -15.07 -23.15 21.59
C THR A 40 -16.16 -22.16 21.24
N ASP A 41 -15.94 -21.32 20.21
CA ASP A 41 -16.94 -20.37 19.75
C ASP A 41 -18.30 -21.05 19.49
N HIS A 42 -19.40 -20.37 19.83
CA HIS A 42 -20.75 -20.84 19.53
C HIS A 42 -21.00 -21.01 18.03
N ASP A 43 -21.36 -22.24 17.64
CA ASP A 43 -21.81 -22.62 16.29
C ASP A 43 -20.88 -22.15 15.15
N SER A 44 -19.59 -21.91 15.44
CA SER A 44 -18.64 -21.31 14.50
C SER A 44 -17.23 -21.91 14.65
N LEU A 45 -16.55 -22.10 13.52
CA LEU A 45 -15.14 -22.51 13.47
C LEU A 45 -14.24 -21.44 12.83
N GLU A 46 -14.78 -20.25 12.51
CA GLU A 46 -14.07 -19.21 11.77
C GLU A 46 -12.85 -18.64 12.53
N GLY A 47 -12.92 -18.62 13.87
CA GLY A 47 -11.81 -18.15 14.72
C GLY A 47 -10.66 -19.15 14.87
N LEU A 48 -10.91 -20.44 14.64
CA LEU A 48 -9.99 -21.54 14.96
C LEU A 48 -8.62 -21.44 14.24
N PRO A 49 -8.52 -21.14 12.93
CA PRO A 49 -7.22 -21.03 12.26
C PRO A 49 -6.33 -19.92 12.84
N ARG A 50 -6.94 -18.76 13.15
CA ARG A 50 -6.24 -17.60 13.73
C ARG A 50 -5.76 -17.88 15.15
N PHE A 51 -6.61 -18.52 15.96
CA PHE A 51 -6.27 -18.96 17.31
C PHE A 51 -5.06 -19.91 17.31
N ARG A 52 -5.10 -20.91 16.44
CA ARG A 52 -4.06 -21.93 16.30
C ARG A 52 -2.71 -21.34 15.93
N GLU A 53 -2.65 -20.42 14.97
CA GLU A 53 -1.41 -19.76 14.57
C GLU A 53 -0.85 -18.88 15.70
N ALA A 54 -1.72 -18.16 16.41
CA ALA A 54 -1.33 -17.27 17.49
C ALA A 54 -0.77 -18.03 18.71
N LEU A 55 -1.36 -19.18 19.06
CA LEU A 55 -0.86 -20.05 20.12
C LEU A 55 0.46 -20.73 19.73
N LYS A 56 0.61 -21.17 18.47
CA LYS A 56 1.84 -21.80 17.97
C LYS A 56 3.05 -20.90 18.14
N LYS A 57 2.94 -19.60 17.81
CA LYS A 57 4.00 -18.60 18.01
C LYS A 57 4.42 -18.41 19.47
N ARG A 58 3.58 -18.84 20.41
CA ARG A 58 3.75 -18.64 21.86
C ARG A 58 3.97 -19.94 22.62
N GLY A 59 4.08 -21.07 21.92
CA GLY A 59 4.38 -22.38 22.52
C GLY A 59 3.24 -22.99 23.35
N VAL A 60 1.99 -22.58 23.11
CA VAL A 60 0.77 -23.18 23.68
C VAL A 60 0.14 -24.11 22.65
N ILE A 61 -0.36 -25.27 23.09
CA ILE A 61 -0.87 -26.30 22.18
C ILE A 61 -2.38 -26.11 22.00
N CYS A 62 -2.81 -26.05 20.74
CA CYS A 62 -4.20 -25.81 20.36
C CYS A 62 -4.94 -27.12 20.05
N LEU A 63 -6.11 -27.30 20.66
CA LEU A 63 -7.08 -28.34 20.32
C LEU A 63 -8.22 -27.74 19.50
N PRO A 64 -8.72 -28.41 18.44
CA PRO A 64 -9.98 -28.05 17.82
C PRO A 64 -11.12 -28.13 18.85
N GLY A 65 -11.80 -27.00 19.05
CA GLY A 65 -12.94 -26.86 19.95
C GLY A 65 -14.14 -26.25 19.21
N LEU A 66 -15.34 -26.49 19.74
CA LEU A 66 -16.60 -25.93 19.25
C LEU A 66 -17.64 -26.05 20.37
N GLU A 67 -18.43 -25.00 20.60
CA GLU A 67 -19.65 -25.10 21.41
C GLU A 67 -20.87 -25.13 20.49
N LEU A 68 -21.60 -26.26 20.51
CA LEU A 68 -22.81 -26.44 19.71
C LEU A 68 -24.05 -26.07 20.51
N THR A 69 -24.87 -25.18 19.96
CA THR A 69 -26.21 -24.91 20.44
C THR A 69 -27.17 -26.01 20.00
N THR A 70 -27.84 -26.64 20.98
CA THR A 70 -28.77 -27.75 20.77
C THR A 70 -30.08 -27.56 21.52
N GLN A 71 -31.10 -28.36 21.19
CA GLN A 71 -32.37 -28.40 21.91
C GLN A 71 -32.53 -29.72 22.67
N TYR A 72 -32.82 -29.62 23.97
CA TYR A 72 -33.09 -30.74 24.87
C TYR A 72 -34.34 -30.46 25.71
N ASN A 73 -35.35 -31.35 25.62
CA ASN A 73 -36.64 -31.21 26.32
C ASN A 73 -37.31 -29.83 26.15
N GLY A 74 -37.20 -29.24 24.95
CA GLY A 74 -37.77 -27.94 24.61
C GLY A 74 -36.99 -26.73 25.14
N ARG A 75 -35.82 -26.93 25.75
CA ARG A 75 -34.89 -25.87 26.18
C ARG A 75 -33.60 -25.94 25.38
N GLU A 76 -32.94 -24.78 25.24
CA GLU A 76 -31.59 -24.71 24.68
C GLU A 76 -30.60 -25.40 25.62
N ALA A 77 -29.63 -26.11 25.07
CA ALA A 77 -28.57 -26.82 25.78
C ALA A 77 -27.28 -26.77 24.94
N HIS A 78 -26.12 -26.64 25.59
CA HIS A 78 -24.85 -26.50 24.89
C HIS A 78 -23.97 -27.74 25.04
N LEU A 79 -23.28 -28.10 23.95
CA LEU A 79 -22.35 -29.21 23.91
C LEU A 79 -20.96 -28.72 23.51
N LEU A 80 -19.98 -28.95 24.37
CA LEU A 80 -18.57 -28.73 24.07
C LEU A 80 -18.04 -29.93 23.29
N CYS A 81 -17.42 -29.64 22.15
CA CYS A 81 -16.95 -30.64 21.21
C CYS A 81 -15.43 -30.51 21.04
N TYR A 82 -14.70 -31.63 21.09
CA TYR A 82 -13.24 -31.64 20.97
C TYR A 82 -12.73 -32.74 20.05
N GLY A 83 -11.59 -32.50 19.40
CA GLY A 83 -10.85 -33.54 18.65
C GLY A 83 -11.53 -34.04 17.36
N PHE A 84 -12.57 -33.35 16.90
CA PHE A 84 -13.21 -33.59 15.61
C PHE A 84 -12.36 -33.03 14.45
N ASP A 85 -12.64 -33.51 13.24
CA ASP A 85 -12.15 -32.93 12.00
C ASP A 85 -12.90 -31.61 11.68
N PRO A 86 -12.24 -30.43 11.74
CA PRO A 86 -12.88 -29.15 11.45
C PRO A 86 -13.36 -29.01 10.01
N GLU A 87 -12.85 -29.83 9.09
CA GLU A 87 -13.21 -29.81 7.67
C GLU A 87 -14.33 -30.80 7.31
N TYR A 88 -14.92 -31.47 8.31
CA TYR A 88 -15.98 -32.46 8.10
C TYR A 88 -17.24 -31.83 7.45
N PRO A 89 -17.64 -32.26 6.22
CA PRO A 89 -18.65 -31.55 5.43
C PRO A 89 -20.04 -31.41 6.09
N ASP A 90 -20.56 -32.45 6.74
CA ASP A 90 -21.86 -32.39 7.41
C ASP A 90 -21.83 -31.43 8.62
N LEU A 91 -20.68 -31.32 9.29
CA LEU A 91 -20.52 -30.40 10.41
C LEU A 91 -20.58 -28.96 9.91
N ILE A 92 -19.82 -28.63 8.87
CA ILE A 92 -19.86 -27.31 8.22
C ILE A 92 -21.27 -26.97 7.75
N ALA A 93 -21.97 -27.90 7.10
CA ALA A 93 -23.34 -27.70 6.63
C ALA A 93 -24.33 -27.45 7.80
N THR A 94 -24.15 -28.14 8.92
CA THR A 94 -24.98 -27.98 10.12
C THR A 94 -24.74 -26.62 10.79
N LEU A 95 -23.48 -26.20 10.95
CA LEU A 95 -23.10 -24.91 11.52
C LEU A 95 -23.65 -23.74 10.69
N LEU A 96 -23.56 -23.83 9.35
CA LEU A 96 -24.15 -22.84 8.45
C LEU A 96 -25.67 -22.75 8.63
N SER A 97 -26.35 -23.88 8.86
CA SER A 97 -27.80 -23.92 9.06
C SER A 97 -28.24 -23.27 10.38
N LEU A 98 -27.52 -23.57 11.48
CA LEU A 98 -27.76 -22.97 12.81
C LEU A 98 -27.60 -21.44 12.77
N ARG A 99 -26.54 -20.95 12.11
CA ARG A 99 -26.27 -19.51 11.98
C ARG A 99 -27.30 -18.77 11.13
N GLN A 100 -27.88 -19.41 10.10
CA GLN A 100 -28.89 -18.80 9.25
C GLN A 100 -30.18 -18.45 10.01
N ILE A 101 -30.55 -19.21 11.04
CA ILE A 101 -31.75 -18.96 11.85
C ILE A 101 -31.51 -17.94 12.96
N ARG A 102 -30.37 -17.99 13.65
CA ARG A 102 -29.98 -16.92 14.59
C ARG A 102 -29.96 -15.55 13.90
N GLY A 103 -29.58 -15.49 12.62
CA GLY A 103 -29.69 -14.27 11.79
C GLY A 103 -31.12 -13.81 11.45
N LEU A 104 -32.12 -14.69 11.51
CA LEU A 104 -33.53 -14.39 11.25
C LEU A 104 -34.30 -13.97 12.53
N GLU A 105 -33.97 -14.53 13.70
CA GLU A 105 -34.57 -14.13 14.99
C GLU A 105 -34.07 -12.77 15.50
N VAL A 106 -32.83 -12.39 15.16
CA VAL A 106 -32.31 -11.04 15.40
C VAL A 106 -32.92 -10.00 14.44
N HIS A 107 -33.72 -10.42 13.44
CA HIS A 107 -34.26 -9.57 12.38
C HIS A 107 -35.80 -9.68 12.20
N SER A 108 -36.56 -9.51 13.29
CA SER A 108 -37.89 -8.89 13.22
C SER A 108 -37.72 -7.37 13.44
N ILE A 109 -37.16 -6.64 12.48
CA ILE A 109 -37.89 -5.65 11.64
C ILE A 109 -37.19 -5.47 10.27
N ALA A 110 -36.10 -6.18 10.00
CA ALA A 110 -35.36 -6.12 8.73
C ALA A 110 -35.56 -7.38 7.85
N GLY A 111 -36.70 -8.04 8.01
CA GLY A 111 -37.18 -9.09 7.12
C GLY A 111 -37.94 -8.51 5.93
N SER A 112 -37.23 -7.87 5.00
CA SER A 112 -37.68 -7.72 3.60
C SER A 112 -36.51 -7.26 2.76
N LEU A 113 -35.75 -8.23 2.25
CA LEU A 113 -35.25 -8.31 0.87
C LEU A 113 -34.18 -9.41 0.79
N ARG A 114 -34.64 -10.67 0.71
CA ARG A 114 -33.88 -11.76 0.07
C ARG A 114 -34.59 -12.15 -1.22
N LYS A 115 -33.90 -11.99 -2.35
CA LYS A 115 -33.99 -12.87 -3.52
C LYS A 115 -32.57 -12.96 -4.07
N MET A 116 -31.88 -14.07 -3.80
CA MET A 116 -31.70 -15.22 -4.71
C MET A 116 -30.77 -14.91 -5.88
N GLY A 117 -29.64 -15.60 -5.92
CA GLY A 117 -28.82 -15.71 -7.12
C GLY A 117 -27.36 -16.05 -6.85
N THR A 118 -27.07 -17.36 -6.75
CA THR A 118 -25.85 -18.04 -7.24
C THR A 118 -24.46 -17.53 -6.83
N ASN A 119 -23.75 -18.35 -6.03
CA ASN A 119 -22.43 -18.89 -6.42
C ASN A 119 -22.02 -20.04 -5.49
N ARG A 120 -22.06 -21.26 -6.04
CA ARG A 120 -21.38 -22.47 -5.53
C ARG A 120 -20.12 -22.66 -6.38
N PRO A 121 -18.93 -22.86 -5.80
CA PRO A 121 -17.84 -23.56 -6.46
C PRO A 121 -17.62 -24.92 -5.77
N GLY A 122 -17.92 -26.02 -6.45
CA GLY A 122 -17.66 -27.38 -5.96
C GLY A 122 -18.08 -28.44 -6.97
N ASN A 123 -17.19 -29.38 -7.25
CA ASN A 123 -17.27 -30.44 -8.27
C ASN A 123 -18.58 -31.25 -8.25
N ALA A 124 -18.96 -31.75 -9.43
CA ALA A 124 -20.22 -32.45 -9.68
C ALA A 124 -20.29 -33.91 -9.20
N ASP A 125 -19.28 -34.41 -8.48
CA ASP A 125 -19.17 -35.83 -8.10
C ASP A 125 -19.21 -36.11 -6.59
N ASP A 126 -19.33 -35.10 -5.72
CA ASP A 126 -19.47 -35.34 -4.28
C ASP A 126 -20.93 -35.59 -3.87
N PRO A 127 -21.20 -36.59 -3.01
CA PRO A 127 -22.54 -36.84 -2.49
C PRO A 127 -23.04 -35.59 -1.72
N PRO A 128 -24.34 -35.25 -1.80
CA PRO A 128 -24.86 -34.04 -1.18
C PRO A 128 -24.67 -34.11 0.35
N ALA A 129 -23.89 -33.18 0.91
CA ALA A 129 -23.73 -33.03 2.35
C ALA A 129 -25.09 -32.77 3.02
N ASN A 130 -25.42 -33.54 4.07
CA ASN A 130 -26.70 -33.48 4.75
C ASN A 130 -26.55 -32.75 6.10
N SER A 131 -27.18 -31.58 6.23
CA SER A 131 -27.25 -30.86 7.51
C SER A 131 -28.08 -31.64 8.54
N ALA A 132 -27.56 -31.77 9.77
CA ALA A 132 -28.27 -32.37 10.90
C ALA A 132 -29.32 -31.43 11.53
N ALA A 133 -29.33 -30.16 11.10
CA ALA A 133 -30.27 -29.13 11.54
C ALA A 133 -30.93 -28.43 10.34
N PRO A 134 -31.68 -29.13 9.47
CA PRO A 134 -32.22 -28.53 8.24
C PRO A 134 -33.21 -27.40 8.49
N THR A 135 -33.85 -27.38 9.67
CA THR A 135 -34.74 -26.31 10.15
C THR A 135 -34.03 -25.37 11.12
N GLY A 136 -32.69 -25.34 11.13
CA GLY A 136 -31.82 -24.57 12.02
C GLY A 136 -32.05 -24.78 13.53
N ILE A 137 -32.74 -25.86 13.89
CA ILE A 137 -32.85 -26.38 15.25
C ILE A 137 -32.14 -27.72 15.25
N LEU A 138 -31.16 -27.90 16.14
CA LEU A 138 -30.40 -29.14 16.29
C LEU A 138 -30.83 -29.88 17.55
N ALA A 139 -31.41 -31.07 17.41
CA ALA A 139 -31.69 -31.93 18.55
C ALA A 139 -30.38 -32.42 19.19
N ILE A 140 -30.32 -32.48 20.52
CA ILE A 140 -29.09 -32.84 21.26
C ILE A 140 -28.53 -34.22 20.87
N GLU A 141 -29.39 -35.20 20.60
CA GLU A 141 -28.99 -36.54 20.14
C GLU A 141 -28.33 -36.48 18.75
N ALA A 142 -28.91 -35.72 17.82
CA ALA A 142 -28.36 -35.55 16.48
C ALA A 142 -27.00 -34.82 16.50
N ALA A 143 -26.81 -33.87 17.42
CA ALA A 143 -25.54 -33.19 17.62
C ALA A 143 -24.43 -34.14 18.09
N ILE A 144 -24.73 -35.00 19.08
CA ILE A 144 -23.77 -35.98 19.60
C ILE A 144 -23.32 -36.92 18.47
N HIS A 145 -24.27 -37.47 17.71
CA HIS A 145 -23.96 -38.36 16.59
C HIS A 145 -23.17 -37.67 15.47
N LEU A 146 -23.44 -36.39 15.19
CA LEU A 146 -22.71 -35.63 14.17
C LEU A 146 -21.23 -35.49 14.54
N ILE A 147 -20.93 -35.11 15.78
CA ILE A 147 -19.55 -34.90 16.23
C ILE A 147 -18.78 -36.23 16.32
N HIS A 148 -19.44 -37.32 16.72
CA HIS A 148 -18.82 -38.65 16.66
C HIS A 148 -18.47 -39.08 15.24
N ARG A 149 -19.32 -38.79 14.24
CA ARG A 149 -18.99 -39.05 12.82
C ARG A 149 -17.80 -38.21 12.34
N ALA A 150 -17.67 -36.98 12.86
CA ALA A 150 -16.51 -36.13 12.63
C ALA A 150 -15.25 -36.56 13.43
N GLY A 151 -15.30 -37.67 14.18
CA GLY A 151 -14.18 -38.21 14.96
C GLY A 151 -13.95 -37.55 16.31
N GLY A 152 -14.85 -36.65 16.74
CA GLY A 152 -14.72 -35.90 17.99
C GLY A 152 -15.39 -36.54 19.20
N LYS A 153 -15.23 -35.86 20.34
CA LYS A 153 -15.80 -36.19 21.64
C LYS A 153 -16.70 -35.07 22.14
N VAL A 154 -17.77 -35.43 22.84
CA VAL A 154 -18.86 -34.50 23.20
C VAL A 154 -19.07 -34.44 24.71
N PHE A 155 -19.07 -33.22 25.23
CA PHE A 155 -19.19 -32.90 26.66
C PHE A 155 -20.39 -31.98 26.88
N TRP A 156 -21.14 -32.19 27.96
CA TRP A 156 -22.22 -31.28 28.31
C TRP A 156 -21.63 -30.04 29.01
N ALA A 157 -21.82 -28.86 28.41
CA ALA A 157 -21.34 -27.59 28.95
C ALA A 157 -22.14 -27.16 30.18
N HIS A 158 -21.46 -26.63 31.19
CA HIS A 158 -22.01 -26.01 32.40
C HIS A 158 -23.37 -26.61 32.89
N PRO A 159 -23.44 -27.92 33.18
CA PRO A 159 -24.70 -28.66 33.36
C PRO A 159 -25.60 -28.16 34.50
N LEU A 160 -25.02 -27.57 35.55
CA LEU A 160 -25.76 -27.02 36.70
C LEU A 160 -26.53 -25.73 36.37
N LEU A 161 -26.21 -25.06 35.26
CA LEU A 161 -27.02 -23.93 34.76
C LEU A 161 -28.37 -24.40 34.20
N TYR A 162 -28.42 -25.64 33.68
CA TYR A 162 -29.64 -26.23 33.13
C TYR A 162 -30.52 -26.90 34.19
N GLU A 163 -29.92 -27.67 35.09
CA GLU A 163 -30.64 -28.33 36.20
C GLU A 163 -29.81 -28.29 37.49
N SER A 164 -30.32 -27.58 38.48
CA SER A 164 -29.64 -27.39 39.77
C SER A 164 -29.99 -28.47 40.80
N HIS A 165 -31.05 -29.26 40.58
CA HIS A 165 -31.44 -30.34 41.49
C HIS A 165 -30.65 -31.64 41.20
N PRO A 166 -29.83 -32.16 42.14
CA PRO A 166 -28.94 -33.30 41.87
C PRO A 166 -29.65 -34.56 41.36
N ALA A 167 -30.83 -34.88 41.90
CA ALA A 167 -31.61 -36.06 41.48
C ALA A 167 -32.17 -35.94 40.05
N ARG A 168 -32.54 -34.72 39.63
CA ARG A 168 -33.03 -34.47 38.26
C ARG A 168 -31.88 -34.39 37.27
N LEU A 169 -30.77 -33.78 37.68
CA LEU A 169 -29.54 -33.74 36.91
C LEU A 169 -29.01 -35.15 36.60
N ASP A 170 -29.07 -36.06 37.57
CA ASP A 170 -28.68 -37.46 37.40
C ASP A 170 -29.53 -38.19 36.34
N VAL A 171 -30.85 -37.93 36.31
CA VAL A 171 -31.73 -38.44 35.26
C VAL A 171 -31.36 -37.86 33.90
N CYS A 172 -31.08 -36.56 33.81
CA CYS A 172 -30.67 -35.93 32.56
C CYS A 172 -29.33 -36.46 32.05
N VAL A 173 -28.33 -36.64 32.92
CA VAL A 173 -27.04 -37.20 32.54
C VAL A 173 -27.18 -38.65 32.09
N ALA A 174 -27.98 -39.46 32.77
CA ALA A 174 -28.25 -40.83 32.35
C ALA A 174 -28.88 -40.88 30.95
N GLN A 175 -29.81 -39.97 30.65
CA GLN A 175 -30.45 -39.86 29.35
C GLN A 175 -29.46 -39.40 28.26
N LEU A 176 -28.68 -38.35 28.49
CA LEU A 176 -27.68 -37.90 27.52
C LEU A 176 -26.57 -38.94 27.30
N LYS A 177 -26.21 -39.71 28.33
CA LYS A 177 -25.29 -40.85 28.20
C LYS A 177 -25.84 -41.91 27.24
N SER A 178 -27.16 -42.16 27.27
CA SER A 178 -27.80 -43.09 26.34
C SER A 178 -27.73 -42.63 24.87
N PHE A 179 -27.58 -41.32 24.63
CA PHE A 179 -27.36 -40.74 23.29
C PHE A 179 -25.87 -40.71 22.87
N GLY A 180 -24.96 -41.14 23.75
CA GLY A 180 -23.52 -41.22 23.46
C GLY A 180 -22.65 -40.13 24.09
N LEU A 181 -23.16 -39.37 25.06
CA LEU A 181 -22.34 -38.36 25.76
C LEU A 181 -21.01 -38.94 26.30
N ASP A 182 -19.88 -38.29 25.98
CA ASP A 182 -18.54 -38.74 26.39
C ASP A 182 -18.12 -38.16 27.74
N GLY A 183 -18.52 -36.92 28.05
CA GLY A 183 -18.11 -36.26 29.29
C GLY A 183 -19.00 -35.11 29.77
N LEU A 184 -18.58 -34.51 30.89
CA LEU A 184 -19.20 -33.34 31.50
C LEU A 184 -18.16 -32.24 31.71
N GLU A 185 -18.59 -30.99 31.57
CA GLU A 185 -17.81 -29.86 32.07
C GLU A 185 -17.94 -29.77 33.60
N VAL A 186 -16.98 -30.36 34.30
CA VAL A 186 -16.98 -30.41 35.78
C VAL A 186 -16.17 -29.27 36.36
N ILE A 187 -15.02 -28.94 35.74
CA ILE A 187 -14.10 -27.91 36.23
C ILE A 187 -14.40 -26.60 35.49
N TYR A 188 -15.52 -26.00 35.89
CA TYR A 188 -16.02 -24.74 35.33
C TYR A 188 -15.75 -23.60 36.30
N ALA A 189 -15.15 -22.50 35.83
CA ALA A 189 -14.68 -21.41 36.71
C ALA A 189 -15.79 -20.85 37.63
N PRO A 190 -17.02 -20.58 37.16
CA PRO A 190 -18.13 -20.14 38.01
C PRO A 190 -18.66 -21.15 39.04
N PHE A 191 -18.38 -22.46 38.92
CA PHE A 191 -18.86 -23.43 39.89
C PHE A 191 -18.00 -23.45 41.16
N SER A 192 -18.67 -23.49 42.30
CA SER A 192 -18.06 -23.67 43.62
C SER A 192 -17.49 -25.07 43.82
N ALA A 193 -16.59 -25.24 44.79
CA ALA A 193 -15.97 -26.54 45.07
C ALA A 193 -16.99 -27.66 45.35
N SER A 194 -18.11 -27.35 46.03
CA SER A 194 -19.18 -28.33 46.30
C SER A 194 -19.94 -28.72 45.02
N GLN A 195 -20.19 -27.77 44.13
CA GLN A 195 -20.82 -28.02 42.83
C GLN A 195 -19.94 -28.89 41.92
N ARG A 196 -18.63 -28.60 41.86
CA ARG A 196 -17.65 -29.41 41.13
C ARG A 196 -17.59 -30.84 41.68
N GLU A 197 -17.68 -31.01 43.00
CA GLU A 197 -17.67 -32.34 43.61
C GLU A 197 -18.94 -33.15 43.30
N ILE A 198 -20.11 -32.51 43.29
CA ILE A 198 -21.36 -33.16 42.85
C ILE A 198 -21.23 -33.66 41.41
N LEU A 199 -20.73 -32.80 40.50
CA LEU A 199 -20.53 -33.17 39.10
C LEU A 199 -19.45 -34.24 38.91
N ARG A 200 -18.38 -34.22 39.71
CA ARG A 200 -17.35 -35.27 39.71
C ARG A 200 -17.92 -36.62 40.13
N GLN A 201 -18.74 -36.65 41.19
CA GLN A 201 -19.43 -37.88 41.61
C GLN A 201 -20.38 -38.39 40.53
N LEU A 202 -21.05 -37.48 39.82
CA LEU A 202 -21.95 -37.82 38.74
C LEU A 202 -21.20 -38.36 37.51
N ALA A 203 -20.11 -37.72 37.13
CA ALA A 203 -19.24 -38.17 36.05
C ALA A 203 -18.69 -39.57 36.35
N LYS A 204 -18.23 -39.80 37.59
CA LYS A 204 -17.76 -41.11 38.05
C LYS A 204 -18.87 -42.17 38.04
N LYS A 205 -20.09 -41.83 38.49
CA LYS A 205 -21.24 -42.73 38.50
C LYS A 205 -21.63 -43.21 37.10
N HIS A 206 -21.56 -42.32 36.10
CA HIS A 206 -21.96 -42.61 34.71
C HIS A 206 -20.79 -42.95 33.77
N ASN A 207 -19.57 -43.08 34.30
CA ASN A 207 -18.35 -43.31 33.53
C ASN A 207 -18.18 -42.28 32.39
N LEU A 208 -18.20 -41.00 32.76
CA LEU A 208 -18.06 -39.84 31.88
C LEU A 208 -16.72 -39.14 32.14
N LEU A 209 -16.12 -38.61 31.09
CA LEU A 209 -14.88 -37.82 31.14
C LEU A 209 -15.14 -36.43 31.73
N ILE A 210 -14.08 -35.77 32.18
CA ILE A 210 -14.12 -34.43 32.75
C ILE A 210 -13.44 -33.44 31.80
N SER A 211 -14.12 -32.33 31.50
CA SER A 211 -13.53 -31.15 30.85
C SER A 211 -13.35 -29.98 31.84
N ALA A 212 -12.49 -29.04 31.47
CA ALA A 212 -12.12 -27.88 32.27
C ALA A 212 -12.08 -26.59 31.43
N GLY A 213 -12.82 -25.59 31.88
CA GLY A 213 -13.13 -24.39 31.11
C GLY A 213 -13.29 -23.15 31.99
N THR A 214 -12.91 -22.00 31.44
CA THR A 214 -13.10 -20.70 32.13
C THR A 214 -14.38 -20.02 31.70
N ASP A 215 -14.88 -20.38 30.52
CA ASP A 215 -16.04 -19.79 29.86
C ASP A 215 -15.89 -18.29 29.65
N PHE A 216 -14.72 -17.93 29.11
CA PHE A 216 -14.31 -16.54 29.02
C PHE A 216 -15.02 -15.85 27.86
N HIS A 217 -15.77 -14.79 28.18
CA HIS A 217 -16.52 -13.96 27.24
C HIS A 217 -16.16 -12.46 27.30
N VAL A 218 -16.09 -11.84 28.49
CA VAL A 218 -16.08 -10.36 28.68
C VAL A 218 -15.05 -9.86 29.71
N MET A 219 -14.55 -8.62 29.56
CA MET A 219 -13.57 -7.93 30.42
C MET A 219 -14.15 -7.09 31.59
N ASN A 220 -15.40 -7.26 32.01
CA ASN A 220 -16.00 -6.38 33.05
C ASN A 220 -15.87 -6.88 34.51
N GLY A 221 -15.08 -6.14 35.29
CA GLY A 221 -15.59 -5.45 36.48
C GLY A 221 -15.37 -6.01 37.90
N SER A 222 -15.45 -7.33 38.17
CA SER A 222 -15.40 -7.78 39.58
C SER A 222 -14.96 -9.22 39.87
N ILE A 223 -14.36 -9.93 38.91
CA ILE A 223 -13.81 -11.28 39.14
C ILE A 223 -12.44 -11.31 38.50
N ASN A 224 -11.39 -11.68 39.26
CA ASN A 224 -10.04 -11.94 38.72
C ASN A 224 -10.18 -12.66 37.37
N HIS A 225 -9.64 -12.10 36.28
CA HIS A 225 -9.76 -12.70 34.97
C HIS A 225 -8.98 -14.03 34.94
N ILE A 226 -9.70 -15.14 35.05
CA ILE A 226 -9.12 -16.48 35.02
C ILE A 226 -9.02 -16.88 33.55
N TYR A 227 -7.83 -16.70 32.95
CA TYR A 227 -7.55 -17.20 31.60
C TYR A 227 -7.17 -18.68 31.57
N GLY A 228 -6.76 -19.26 32.71
CA GLY A 228 -6.42 -20.68 32.81
C GLY A 228 -7.01 -21.29 34.07
N ILE A 229 -7.46 -22.54 33.96
CA ILE A 229 -8.00 -23.30 35.09
C ILE A 229 -7.18 -24.57 35.32
N GLU A 230 -6.99 -24.92 36.58
CA GLU A 230 -6.24 -26.11 36.96
C GLU A 230 -7.10 -27.38 36.80
N MET A 231 -6.62 -28.29 35.96
CA MET A 231 -7.19 -29.62 35.76
C MET A 231 -6.29 -30.67 36.42
N PRO A 232 -6.81 -31.57 37.29
CA PRO A 232 -6.02 -32.66 37.84
C PRO A 232 -5.36 -33.50 36.74
N ARG A 233 -4.11 -33.92 36.97
CA ARG A 233 -3.33 -34.65 35.94
C ARG A 233 -4.00 -35.96 35.52
N GLU A 234 -4.65 -36.66 36.44
CA GLU A 234 -5.40 -37.90 36.14
C GLU A 234 -6.55 -37.64 35.15
N ASP A 235 -7.33 -36.59 35.39
CA ASP A 235 -8.43 -36.18 34.52
C ASP A 235 -7.91 -35.76 33.13
N TRP A 236 -6.80 -35.00 33.09
CA TRP A 236 -6.14 -34.62 31.83
C TRP A 236 -5.66 -35.83 31.02
N ILE A 237 -5.06 -36.83 31.68
CA ILE A 237 -4.58 -38.05 31.01
C ILE A 237 -5.76 -38.82 30.42
N ALA A 238 -6.86 -38.97 31.16
CA ALA A 238 -8.06 -39.63 30.65
C ALA A 238 -8.67 -38.85 29.47
N PHE A 239 -8.75 -37.53 29.58
CA PHE A 239 -9.24 -36.64 28.52
C PHE A 239 -8.39 -36.75 27.24
N ARG A 240 -7.06 -36.61 27.32
CA ARG A 240 -6.17 -36.68 26.14
C ARG A 240 -6.17 -38.06 25.49
N GLN A 241 -6.22 -39.14 26.28
CA GLN A 241 -6.26 -40.51 25.74
C GLN A 241 -7.56 -40.77 24.96
N ALA A 242 -8.67 -40.24 25.45
CA ALA A 242 -9.94 -40.31 24.73
C ALA A 242 -9.88 -39.56 23.38
N LEU A 243 -9.15 -38.44 23.30
CA LEU A 243 -8.94 -37.73 22.03
C LEU A 243 -8.02 -38.50 21.07
N PHE A 244 -6.95 -39.12 21.58
CA PHE A 244 -6.03 -39.93 20.76
C PHE A 244 -6.70 -41.14 20.09
N SER A 245 -7.80 -41.63 20.67
CA SER A 245 -8.60 -42.71 20.08
C SER A 245 -9.38 -42.29 18.84
N GLY A 246 -9.51 -40.99 18.56
CA GLY A 246 -10.14 -40.45 17.36
C GLY A 246 -9.27 -40.60 16.10
N SER A 247 -9.91 -40.68 14.93
CA SER A 247 -9.26 -40.81 13.61
C SER A 247 -8.28 -39.66 13.31
N THR A 248 -8.52 -38.47 13.87
CA THR A 248 -7.74 -37.24 13.69
C THR A 248 -6.30 -37.32 14.21
N PHE A 249 -6.05 -38.18 15.22
CA PHE A 249 -4.76 -38.34 15.89
C PHE A 249 -4.04 -39.66 15.57
N SER A 250 -4.75 -40.62 14.96
CA SER A 250 -4.29 -41.99 14.68
C SER A 250 -3.78 -42.22 13.25
N THR A 251 -4.01 -41.29 12.33
CA THR A 251 -3.46 -41.33 10.97
C THR A 251 -2.01 -40.86 10.93
N ASP A 252 -1.10 -41.79 11.25
CA ASP A 252 0.27 -41.82 10.71
C ASP A 252 0.96 -43.19 10.90
N SER A 253 0.35 -44.17 11.59
CA SER A 253 0.94 -45.49 11.81
C SER A 253 0.27 -46.59 10.97
N GLY A 254 0.94 -47.05 9.92
CA GLY A 254 0.81 -48.43 9.42
C GLY A 254 0.14 -48.62 8.06
N VAL A 255 0.97 -49.04 7.09
CA VAL A 255 0.62 -49.68 5.82
C VAL A 255 -0.39 -50.82 6.02
N SER A 256 -1.51 -50.80 5.30
CA SER A 256 -2.26 -52.01 4.94
C SER A 256 -2.80 -51.92 3.51
N ASP A 257 -2.41 -52.91 2.71
CA ASP A 257 -2.71 -53.12 1.30
C ASP A 257 -4.21 -53.17 0.94
N GLN A 258 -4.62 -52.40 -0.08
CA GLN A 258 -5.16 -52.90 -1.36
C GLN A 258 -5.99 -51.85 -2.13
N LYS A 259 -5.36 -51.32 -3.19
CA LYS A 259 -5.74 -51.33 -4.62
C LYS A 259 -5.68 -49.96 -5.31
N ASN A 260 -4.58 -49.79 -6.06
CA ASN A 260 -4.41 -49.04 -7.31
C ASN A 260 -5.35 -47.85 -7.58
N SER A 261 -4.86 -46.66 -7.26
CA SER A 261 -4.93 -45.49 -8.16
C SER A 261 -3.90 -44.45 -7.72
N ASN A 262 -2.89 -44.20 -8.56
CA ASN A 262 -1.85 -43.19 -8.32
C ASN A 262 -2.46 -41.77 -8.28
N PRO A 263 -2.00 -40.92 -7.36
CA PRO A 263 -1.38 -39.65 -7.75
C PRO A 263 -0.04 -39.44 -7.00
N PRO A 264 0.83 -38.51 -7.43
CA PRO A 264 2.23 -38.53 -7.06
C PRO A 264 2.71 -37.38 -6.18
N SER A 265 3.94 -37.64 -5.76
CA SER A 265 4.94 -36.86 -5.08
C SER A 265 5.29 -35.51 -5.70
N ASP A 266 4.97 -34.44 -4.98
CA ASP A 266 5.81 -33.25 -4.94
C ASP A 266 6.38 -33.08 -3.54
N ARG A 267 7.69 -33.32 -3.41
CA ARG A 267 8.51 -32.71 -2.36
C ARG A 267 9.84 -32.29 -2.98
N VAL A 268 9.94 -30.97 -3.12
CA VAL A 268 11.13 -30.14 -3.08
C VAL A 268 12.25 -30.77 -2.23
N ASN A 269 13.47 -30.83 -2.77
CA ASN A 269 14.64 -30.54 -1.96
C ASN A 269 15.81 -29.96 -2.75
N THR A 270 16.09 -28.71 -2.39
CA THR A 270 17.33 -27.97 -2.62
C THR A 270 18.37 -28.41 -1.59
N SER A 271 19.63 -28.62 -1.99
CA SER A 271 20.77 -28.12 -1.20
C SER A 271 22.04 -28.02 -2.05
N SER A 272 22.62 -26.83 -2.03
CA SER A 272 23.90 -26.42 -2.59
C SER A 272 24.94 -26.31 -1.47
N ARG A 273 26.22 -26.59 -1.77
CA ARG A 273 27.37 -26.34 -0.87
C ARG A 273 28.11 -25.05 -1.27
N PRO A 274 28.80 -24.35 -0.34
CA PRO A 274 29.30 -22.98 -0.54
C PRO A 274 30.79 -22.89 -0.96
N HIS A 275 31.18 -21.80 -1.64
CA HIS A 275 32.57 -21.48 -2.01
C HIS A 275 33.01 -20.06 -1.55
N HIS A 276 34.24 -19.98 -1.05
CA HIS A 276 34.92 -18.82 -0.47
C HIS A 276 35.16 -17.61 -1.42
N PHE A 277 35.03 -16.40 -0.85
CA PHE A 277 35.10 -15.09 -1.52
C PHE A 277 36.53 -14.61 -1.84
N ARG A 278 36.83 -14.29 -3.12
CA ARG A 278 38.14 -13.72 -3.57
C ARG A 278 38.07 -12.19 -3.72
N ARG A 279 38.56 -11.50 -2.69
CA ARG A 279 38.53 -10.03 -2.48
C ARG A 279 39.03 -9.14 -3.63
N ARG A 280 39.92 -9.62 -4.52
CA ARG A 280 40.52 -8.80 -5.60
C ARG A 280 39.57 -8.50 -6.76
N PHE A 281 38.66 -9.42 -7.11
CA PHE A 281 37.76 -9.23 -8.26
C PHE A 281 36.60 -8.26 -7.95
N TYR A 282 36.15 -8.22 -6.69
CA TYR A 282 35.09 -7.33 -6.25
C TYR A 282 35.50 -5.85 -6.34
N VAL A 283 36.73 -5.52 -5.95
CA VAL A 283 37.26 -4.15 -6.02
C VAL A 283 37.40 -3.69 -7.48
N LEU A 284 37.91 -4.55 -8.36
CA LEU A 284 38.08 -4.22 -9.79
C LEU A 284 36.76 -3.99 -10.52
N ARG A 285 35.71 -4.77 -10.19
CA ARG A 285 34.40 -4.65 -10.84
C ARG A 285 33.67 -3.34 -10.50
N ILE A 286 33.90 -2.80 -9.31
CA ILE A 286 33.27 -1.54 -8.87
C ILE A 286 33.99 -0.32 -9.46
N PHE A 287 35.33 -0.34 -9.53
CA PHE A 287 36.09 0.88 -9.84
C PHE A 287 36.41 1.07 -11.31
N LEU A 288 36.65 -0.02 -12.06
CA LEU A 288 37.05 0.07 -13.45
C LEU A 288 36.00 0.78 -14.33
N PRO A 289 34.68 0.50 -14.21
CA PRO A 289 33.67 1.20 -14.98
C PRO A 289 33.60 2.69 -14.64
N THR A 290 33.78 3.06 -13.36
CA THR A 290 33.69 4.45 -12.92
C THR A 290 34.91 5.27 -13.33
N LEU A 291 36.11 4.68 -13.29
CA LEU A 291 37.32 5.33 -13.83
C LEU A 291 37.23 5.52 -15.34
N ILE A 292 36.67 4.54 -16.05
CA ILE A 292 36.39 4.66 -17.49
C ILE A 292 35.36 5.76 -17.73
N ALA A 293 34.30 5.84 -16.94
CA ALA A 293 33.28 6.88 -17.06
C ALA A 293 33.85 8.29 -16.81
N ILE A 294 34.72 8.46 -15.81
CA ILE A 294 35.42 9.74 -15.56
C ILE A 294 36.32 10.09 -16.75
N GLY A 295 37.07 9.11 -17.29
CA GLY A 295 37.90 9.31 -18.47
C GLY A 295 37.10 9.71 -19.71
N LEU A 296 35.97 9.03 -19.97
CA LEU A 296 35.06 9.34 -21.07
C LEU A 296 34.42 10.72 -20.91
N PHE A 297 34.02 11.09 -19.70
CA PHE A 297 33.48 12.41 -19.39
C PHE A 297 34.48 13.53 -19.71
N LEU A 298 35.73 13.36 -19.27
CA LEU A 298 36.79 14.32 -19.58
C LEU A 298 37.09 14.39 -21.08
N ALA A 299 37.07 13.24 -21.77
CA ALA A 299 37.27 13.18 -23.22
C ALA A 299 36.14 13.87 -24.00
N VAL A 300 34.88 13.75 -23.58
CA VAL A 300 33.74 14.44 -24.22
C VAL A 300 33.82 15.95 -24.03
N ILE A 301 34.18 16.41 -22.83
CA ILE A 301 34.32 17.85 -22.57
C ILE A 301 35.39 18.45 -23.48
N TRP A 302 36.57 17.84 -23.55
CA TRP A 302 37.69 18.38 -24.31
C TRP A 302 37.57 18.12 -25.81
N GLY A 303 37.02 16.98 -26.22
CA GLY A 303 36.93 16.58 -27.61
C GLY A 303 35.70 17.10 -28.35
N ILE A 304 34.62 17.43 -27.65
CA ILE A 304 33.33 17.77 -28.28
C ILE A 304 32.78 19.10 -27.77
N ILE A 305 32.65 19.28 -26.45
CA ILE A 305 31.94 20.43 -25.88
C ILE A 305 32.73 21.72 -26.08
N LEU A 306 34.04 21.72 -25.76
CA LEU A 306 34.88 22.92 -25.85
C LEU A 306 34.99 23.45 -27.29
N PRO A 307 35.33 22.61 -28.30
CA PRO A 307 35.45 23.09 -29.69
C PRO A 307 34.11 23.55 -30.27
N SER A 308 33.01 22.89 -29.93
CA SER A 308 31.67 23.28 -30.39
C SER A 308 31.25 24.65 -29.82
N PHE A 309 31.62 24.91 -28.57
CA PHE A 309 31.29 26.16 -27.89
C PHE A 309 32.03 27.37 -28.49
N GLU A 310 33.32 27.21 -28.79
CA GLU A 310 34.14 28.23 -29.45
C GLU A 310 33.54 28.64 -30.81
N GLN A 311 33.21 27.66 -31.65
CA GLN A 311 32.61 27.92 -32.97
C GLN A 311 31.24 28.61 -32.84
N THR A 312 30.39 28.14 -31.93
CA THR A 312 29.05 28.70 -31.71
C THR A 312 29.11 30.16 -31.25
N LEU A 313 30.08 30.54 -30.41
CA LEU A 313 30.22 31.92 -29.93
C LEU A 313 30.64 32.88 -31.05
N LEU A 314 31.61 32.48 -31.88
CA LEU A 314 32.04 33.28 -33.02
C LEU A 314 30.90 33.48 -34.02
N ASP A 315 30.17 32.42 -34.35
CA ASP A 315 29.03 32.50 -35.28
C ASP A 315 27.91 33.41 -34.76
N ARG A 316 27.62 33.37 -33.44
CA ARG A 316 26.66 34.30 -32.82
C ARG A 316 27.11 35.76 -32.92
N LYS A 317 28.39 36.03 -32.72
CA LYS A 317 28.93 37.40 -32.80
C LYS A 317 28.92 37.91 -34.24
N ARG A 318 29.20 37.04 -35.23
CA ARG A 318 29.05 37.33 -36.66
C ARG A 318 27.61 37.68 -37.03
N GLU A 319 26.66 36.84 -36.61
CA GLU A 319 25.23 37.09 -36.84
C GLU A 319 24.79 38.45 -36.28
N MET A 320 25.24 38.79 -35.07
CA MET A 320 24.94 40.07 -34.43
C MET A 320 25.43 41.27 -35.27
N ILE A 321 26.68 41.28 -35.77
CA ILE A 321 27.17 42.41 -36.56
C ILE A 321 26.49 42.52 -37.93
N ARG A 322 26.04 41.39 -38.50
CA ARG A 322 25.22 41.38 -39.72
C ARG A 322 23.87 42.06 -39.49
N GLU A 323 23.15 41.67 -38.44
CA GLU A 323 21.84 42.26 -38.12
C GLU A 323 21.94 43.75 -37.74
N LEU A 324 23.00 44.13 -37.03
CA LEU A 324 23.30 45.54 -36.74
C LEU A 324 23.59 46.34 -38.01
N THR A 325 24.35 45.78 -38.95
CA THR A 325 24.61 46.42 -40.26
C THR A 325 23.34 46.54 -41.08
N ASN A 326 22.47 45.52 -41.09
CA ASN A 326 21.15 45.57 -41.75
C ASN A 326 20.25 46.67 -41.15
N SER A 327 20.32 46.88 -39.84
CA SER A 327 19.60 47.95 -39.16
C SER A 327 20.10 49.34 -39.60
N ALA A 328 21.42 49.52 -39.67
CA ALA A 328 22.01 50.77 -40.15
C ALA A 328 21.75 51.01 -41.65
N TRP A 329 21.79 49.95 -42.47
CA TRP A 329 21.42 49.98 -43.88
C TRP A 329 19.95 50.40 -44.07
N SER A 330 19.04 49.91 -43.22
CA SER A 330 17.61 50.27 -43.26
C SER A 330 17.37 51.76 -42.97
N ILE A 331 18.24 52.39 -42.17
CA ILE A 331 18.21 53.84 -41.95
C ILE A 331 18.58 54.57 -43.25
N LEU A 332 19.63 54.15 -43.96
CA LEU A 332 19.98 54.73 -45.26
C LEU A 332 18.82 54.60 -46.27
N ALA A 333 18.21 53.40 -46.34
CA ALA A 333 17.06 53.12 -47.20
C ALA A 333 15.81 53.94 -46.86
N SER A 334 15.67 54.43 -45.63
CA SER A 334 14.58 55.34 -45.24
C SER A 334 14.77 56.72 -45.84
N TYR A 335 15.98 57.27 -45.76
CA TYR A 335 16.30 58.60 -46.27
C TYR A 335 16.37 58.65 -47.80
N GLU A 336 16.78 57.55 -48.45
CA GLU A 336 16.70 57.42 -49.91
C GLU A 336 15.25 57.42 -50.41
N ARG A 337 14.31 56.82 -49.67
CA ARG A 337 12.88 56.93 -49.99
C ARG A 337 12.35 58.35 -49.88
N ASP A 338 12.84 59.13 -48.90
CA ASP A 338 12.49 60.54 -48.77
C ASP A 338 13.08 61.40 -49.90
N GLU A 339 14.27 61.05 -50.40
CA GLU A 339 14.86 61.61 -51.64
C GLU A 339 13.99 61.27 -52.86
N ALA A 340 13.64 59.99 -53.05
CA ALA A 340 12.86 59.52 -54.20
C ALA A 340 11.46 60.14 -54.26
N ASN A 341 10.87 60.44 -53.10
CA ASN A 341 9.58 61.12 -52.99
C ASN A 341 9.66 62.66 -53.16
N GLY A 342 10.88 63.21 -53.31
CA GLY A 342 11.11 64.65 -53.45
C GLY A 342 10.94 65.45 -52.16
N THR A 343 10.88 64.78 -51.00
CA THR A 343 10.76 65.42 -49.67
C THR A 343 12.08 66.05 -49.24
N LEU A 344 13.20 65.43 -49.62
CA LEU A 344 14.56 65.89 -49.35
C LEU A 344 15.35 65.92 -50.64
N THR A 345 16.28 66.87 -50.77
CA THR A 345 17.31 66.76 -51.82
C THR A 345 18.29 65.63 -51.49
N ARG A 346 18.95 65.07 -52.50
CA ARG A 346 19.97 64.01 -52.30
C ARG A 346 21.04 64.41 -51.28
N GLU A 347 21.49 65.67 -51.34
CA GLU A 347 22.51 66.20 -50.43
C GLU A 347 22.00 66.28 -48.99
N GLU A 348 20.76 66.73 -48.78
CA GLU A 348 20.13 66.78 -47.45
C GLU A 348 19.85 65.38 -46.89
N ALA A 349 19.35 64.45 -47.72
CA ALA A 349 19.08 63.07 -47.33
C ALA A 349 20.36 62.33 -46.92
N GLN A 350 21.44 62.49 -47.69
CA GLN A 350 22.75 61.92 -47.39
C GLN A 350 23.35 62.50 -46.11
N ALA A 351 23.28 63.82 -45.89
CA ALA A 351 23.80 64.46 -44.68
C ALA A 351 23.08 64.02 -43.40
N LEU A 352 21.74 63.91 -43.46
CA LEU A 352 20.92 63.45 -42.34
C LEU A 352 21.16 61.96 -42.03
N ALA A 353 21.26 61.12 -43.06
CA ALA A 353 21.55 59.70 -42.92
C ALA A 353 22.92 59.47 -42.27
N VAL A 354 23.95 60.19 -42.71
CA VAL A 354 25.30 60.16 -42.12
C VAL A 354 25.25 60.55 -40.63
N THR A 355 24.62 61.68 -40.31
CA THR A 355 24.49 62.16 -38.92
C THR A 355 23.80 61.12 -38.03
N ARG A 356 22.76 60.45 -38.55
CA ARG A 356 22.00 59.44 -37.81
C ARG A 356 22.82 58.17 -37.56
N VAL A 357 23.56 57.68 -38.56
CA VAL A 357 24.40 56.49 -38.44
C VAL A 357 25.62 56.77 -37.56
N GLU A 358 26.22 57.97 -37.67
CA GLU A 358 27.36 58.40 -36.84
C GLU A 358 27.04 58.39 -35.34
N ALA A 359 25.79 58.63 -34.94
CA ALA A 359 25.36 58.61 -33.56
C ALA A 359 25.14 57.19 -32.98
N LEU A 360 25.08 56.14 -33.81
CA LEU A 360 24.81 54.78 -33.36
C LEU A 360 26.05 54.19 -32.66
N ARG A 361 25.86 53.77 -31.40
CA ARG A 361 26.86 53.03 -30.62
C ARG A 361 26.25 51.76 -30.02
N TYR A 362 27.07 50.72 -29.89
CA TYR A 362 26.65 49.46 -29.28
C TYR A 362 27.81 48.82 -28.48
N GLY A 363 27.55 47.63 -27.92
CA GLY A 363 28.50 46.89 -27.09
C GLY A 363 28.48 47.31 -25.62
N PRO A 364 29.14 46.55 -24.73
CA PRO A 364 29.06 46.73 -23.26
C PRO A 364 29.57 48.09 -22.79
N GLU A 365 30.50 48.69 -23.53
CA GLU A 365 31.06 50.02 -23.23
C GLU A 365 30.40 51.15 -24.04
N SER A 366 29.41 50.84 -24.90
CA SER A 366 28.80 51.78 -25.85
C SER A 366 29.84 52.50 -26.74
N LYS A 367 30.89 51.79 -27.13
CA LYS A 367 32.01 52.32 -27.92
C LYS A 367 32.11 51.72 -29.32
N ASP A 368 31.43 50.62 -29.62
CA ASP A 368 31.42 50.02 -30.96
C ASP A 368 30.58 50.87 -31.92
N TYR A 369 30.94 50.88 -33.20
CA TYR A 369 30.56 51.96 -34.11
C TYR A 369 30.43 51.51 -35.56
N PHE A 370 29.65 52.26 -36.34
CA PHE A 370 29.48 52.08 -37.79
C PHE A 370 30.33 53.08 -38.56
N TRP A 371 30.74 52.72 -39.77
CA TRP A 371 31.45 53.59 -40.70
C TRP A 371 30.86 53.44 -42.11
N ILE A 372 31.03 54.47 -42.94
CA ILE A 372 30.52 54.53 -44.31
C ILE A 372 31.65 55.02 -45.23
N GLN A 373 31.87 54.30 -46.32
CA GLN A 373 32.70 54.74 -47.45
C GLN A 373 31.89 54.71 -48.75
N ASP A 374 32.47 55.18 -49.86
CA ASP A 374 31.92 54.94 -51.20
C ASP A 374 32.63 53.80 -51.96
N MET A 375 32.17 53.54 -53.19
CA MET A 375 32.77 52.55 -54.10
C MET A 375 34.13 52.98 -54.68
N GLN A 376 34.55 54.24 -54.55
CA GLN A 376 35.84 54.76 -55.03
C GLN A 376 36.68 55.13 -53.81
N PRO A 377 37.09 54.09 -53.05
CA PRO A 377 37.18 54.02 -51.59
C PRO A 377 37.50 55.35 -50.91
N ARG A 378 36.51 56.24 -50.85
CA ARG A 378 36.57 57.51 -50.16
C ARG A 378 35.76 57.39 -48.88
N MET A 379 36.31 57.84 -47.76
CA MET A 379 35.58 57.79 -46.49
C MET A 379 34.47 58.83 -46.51
N ILE A 380 33.22 58.41 -46.27
CA ILE A 380 32.08 59.31 -46.11
C ILE A 380 31.94 59.69 -44.63
N MET A 381 32.02 58.71 -43.73
CA MET A 381 31.94 58.94 -42.29
C MET A 381 32.63 57.83 -41.50
N HIS A 382 33.55 58.23 -40.61
CA HIS A 382 34.08 57.41 -39.53
C HIS A 382 34.07 58.20 -38.20
N PRO A 383 33.47 57.67 -37.12
CA PRO A 383 33.22 58.45 -35.91
C PRO A 383 34.47 58.74 -35.07
N TYR A 384 35.46 57.85 -35.06
CA TYR A 384 36.72 58.05 -34.31
C TYR A 384 37.90 58.55 -35.17
N ARG A 385 37.74 58.59 -36.49
CA ARG A 385 38.79 58.93 -37.46
C ARG A 385 38.23 59.95 -38.44
N SER A 386 37.76 61.06 -37.88
CA SER A 386 37.23 62.19 -38.66
C SER A 386 38.30 62.82 -39.56
N ASP A 387 39.58 62.58 -39.29
CA ASP A 387 40.72 62.92 -40.16
C ASP A 387 40.63 62.22 -41.53
N LEU A 388 40.01 61.05 -41.61
CA LEU A 388 39.85 60.30 -42.85
C LEU A 388 38.62 60.76 -43.66
N ASN A 389 37.63 61.42 -43.03
CA ASN A 389 36.39 61.80 -43.69
C ASN A 389 36.66 62.73 -44.88
N GLY A 390 36.15 62.34 -46.05
CA GLY A 390 36.33 63.06 -47.30
C GLY A 390 37.67 62.80 -48.02
N GLN A 391 38.58 61.99 -47.47
CA GLN A 391 39.83 61.58 -48.12
C GLN A 391 39.66 60.33 -49.00
N GLU A 392 40.45 60.24 -50.07
CA GLU A 392 40.54 59.06 -50.93
C GLU A 392 41.53 58.04 -50.33
N LEU A 393 41.07 56.82 -50.09
CA LEU A 393 41.78 55.79 -49.32
C LEU A 393 42.30 54.63 -50.19
N ALA A 394 42.39 54.81 -51.50
CA ALA A 394 42.87 53.78 -52.43
C ALA A 394 44.31 53.30 -52.15
N SER A 395 45.14 54.14 -51.53
CA SER A 395 46.53 53.81 -51.14
C SER A 395 46.69 53.49 -49.65
N PHE A 396 45.60 53.51 -48.87
CA PHE A 396 45.66 53.25 -47.44
C PHE A 396 45.75 51.75 -47.17
N THR A 397 46.76 51.34 -46.40
CA THR A 397 46.95 49.94 -45.99
C THR A 397 46.88 49.78 -44.47
N ASP A 398 46.36 48.63 -44.02
CA ASP A 398 46.47 48.22 -42.62
C ASP A 398 47.94 47.89 -42.24
N PRO A 399 48.27 47.69 -40.96
CA PRO A 399 49.61 47.29 -40.50
C PRO A 399 50.14 45.98 -41.11
N ARG A 400 49.28 45.16 -41.73
CA ARG A 400 49.64 43.92 -42.43
C ARG A 400 49.88 44.15 -43.93
N GLY A 401 49.72 45.39 -44.41
CA GLY A 401 49.90 45.77 -45.82
C GLY A 401 48.65 45.55 -46.69
N VAL A 402 47.49 45.25 -46.10
CA VAL A 402 46.24 45.01 -46.82
C VAL A 402 45.55 46.35 -47.11
N SER A 403 45.18 46.60 -48.36
CA SER A 403 44.40 47.80 -48.76
C SER A 403 42.92 47.66 -48.37
N ILE A 404 42.64 47.70 -47.08
CA ILE A 404 41.34 47.29 -46.51
C ILE A 404 40.12 48.01 -47.12
N PHE A 405 40.21 49.30 -47.41
CA PHE A 405 39.09 50.06 -47.96
C PHE A 405 38.83 49.73 -49.43
N VAL A 406 39.87 49.35 -50.18
CA VAL A 406 39.74 48.79 -51.53
C VAL A 406 39.06 47.43 -51.46
N GLU A 407 39.51 46.56 -50.55
CA GLU A 407 38.94 45.23 -50.34
C GLU A 407 37.46 45.29 -49.93
N PHE A 408 37.05 46.27 -49.10
CA PHE A 408 35.63 46.48 -48.75
C PHE A 408 34.79 46.80 -49.99
N ALA A 409 35.26 47.72 -50.83
CA ALA A 409 34.57 48.08 -52.07
C ALA A 409 34.53 46.90 -53.06
N GLU A 410 35.62 46.14 -53.20
CA GLU A 410 35.68 44.97 -54.07
C GLU A 410 34.80 43.81 -53.58
N LEU A 411 34.77 43.55 -52.27
CA LEU A 411 33.89 42.55 -51.67
C LEU A 411 32.42 42.87 -51.95
N VAL A 412 32.02 44.12 -51.75
CA VAL A 412 30.67 44.56 -52.06
C VAL A 412 30.38 44.53 -53.56
N ARG A 413 31.32 44.92 -54.44
CA ARG A 413 31.13 44.79 -55.90
C ARG A 413 30.95 43.33 -56.34
N ARG A 414 31.64 42.40 -55.69
CA ARG A 414 31.61 40.97 -56.04
C ARG A 414 30.37 40.25 -55.51
N SER A 415 29.95 40.56 -54.29
CA SER A 415 28.96 39.74 -53.56
C SER A 415 27.84 40.55 -52.90
N GLY A 416 27.85 41.88 -53.00
CA GLY A 416 26.87 42.79 -52.38
C GLY A 416 27.07 43.01 -50.88
N GLU A 417 27.49 41.97 -50.15
CA GLU A 417 27.79 41.98 -48.72
C GLU A 417 28.77 40.86 -48.34
N GLY A 418 29.39 40.94 -47.16
CA GLY A 418 30.28 39.89 -46.67
C GLY A 418 31.09 40.24 -45.43
N TYR A 419 31.80 39.25 -44.90
CA TYR A 419 32.72 39.39 -43.77
C TYR A 419 34.15 39.55 -44.25
N ILE A 420 34.94 40.35 -43.54
CA ILE A 420 36.34 40.60 -43.84
C ILE A 420 37.14 40.88 -42.56
N GLU A 421 38.34 40.32 -42.50
CA GLU A 421 39.23 40.40 -41.35
C GLU A 421 40.44 41.31 -41.63
N TYR A 422 40.65 42.29 -40.76
CA TYR A 422 41.71 43.29 -40.87
C TYR A 422 42.24 43.72 -39.51
N VAL A 423 43.42 44.34 -39.46
CA VAL A 423 43.92 44.93 -38.21
C VAL A 423 43.49 46.40 -38.14
N TRP A 424 42.87 46.78 -37.03
CA TRP A 424 42.38 48.13 -36.82
C TRP A 424 42.65 48.63 -35.40
N GLN A 425 42.60 49.95 -35.22
CA GLN A 425 42.70 50.52 -33.89
C GLN A 425 41.55 50.03 -32.99
N TRP A 426 41.84 49.86 -31.70
CA TRP A 426 40.88 49.43 -30.69
C TRP A 426 39.97 50.60 -30.33
N LYS A 427 38.75 50.59 -30.86
CA LYS A 427 37.70 51.59 -30.58
C LYS A 427 38.23 53.02 -30.75
N ASP A 428 38.32 53.76 -29.64
CA ASP A 428 38.77 55.15 -29.54
C ASP A 428 40.28 55.31 -29.25
N ASP A 429 41.05 54.22 -29.09
CA ASP A 429 42.48 54.22 -28.82
C ASP A 429 43.31 53.98 -30.10
N PRO A 430 43.97 55.00 -30.68
CA PRO A 430 44.75 54.87 -31.90
C PRO A 430 46.06 54.12 -31.73
N GLN A 431 46.56 53.92 -30.50
CA GLN A 431 47.85 53.26 -30.23
C GLN A 431 47.73 51.74 -30.10
N ARG A 432 46.53 51.23 -29.82
CA ARG A 432 46.25 49.80 -29.67
C ARG A 432 45.67 49.25 -30.98
N LEU A 433 46.43 48.40 -31.67
CA LEU A 433 46.02 47.77 -32.92
C LEU A 433 45.65 46.31 -32.66
N GLU A 434 44.45 45.89 -33.05
CA GLU A 434 43.97 44.53 -32.86
C GLU A 434 43.28 43.96 -34.12
N PRO A 435 43.29 42.63 -34.29
CA PRO A 435 42.53 41.98 -35.34
C PRO A 435 41.02 42.21 -35.13
N LYS A 436 40.36 42.62 -36.21
CA LYS A 436 38.95 42.98 -36.27
C LYS A 436 38.31 42.30 -37.47
N GLU A 437 37.19 41.64 -37.23
CA GLU A 437 36.34 41.12 -38.29
C GLU A 437 35.13 42.03 -38.43
N SER A 438 34.86 42.51 -39.64
CA SER A 438 33.69 43.35 -39.92
C SER A 438 32.81 42.74 -40.98
N TYR A 439 31.52 43.00 -40.85
CA TYR A 439 30.53 42.76 -41.89
C TYR A 439 30.30 44.07 -42.65
N VAL A 440 30.37 44.01 -43.98
CA VAL A 440 30.16 45.16 -44.87
C VAL A 440 29.03 44.87 -45.84
N LYS A 441 28.25 45.90 -46.18
CA LYS A 441 27.11 45.80 -47.09
C LYS A 441 27.02 47.03 -47.99
N GLY A 442 26.74 46.79 -49.26
CA GLY A 442 26.52 47.84 -50.26
C GLY A 442 25.15 48.50 -50.14
N PHE A 443 25.13 49.80 -50.38
CA PHE A 443 23.93 50.60 -50.59
C PHE A 443 24.01 51.25 -51.98
N GLU A 444 23.43 50.57 -52.97
CA GLU A 444 23.61 50.88 -54.39
C GLU A 444 23.13 52.28 -54.80
N ALA A 445 22.01 52.76 -54.23
CA ALA A 445 21.40 54.04 -54.61
C ALA A 445 22.36 55.25 -54.45
N TRP A 446 23.24 55.17 -53.45
CA TRP A 446 24.27 56.18 -53.20
C TRP A 446 25.70 55.72 -53.53
N GLY A 447 25.86 54.45 -53.94
CA GLY A 447 27.18 53.85 -54.14
C GLY A 447 28.00 53.82 -52.86
N TRP A 448 27.34 53.60 -51.71
CA TRP A 448 27.99 53.57 -50.40
C TRP A 448 28.21 52.13 -49.91
N VAL A 449 29.19 51.95 -49.05
CA VAL A 449 29.45 50.72 -48.32
C VAL A 449 29.40 51.08 -46.84
N ILE A 450 28.53 50.38 -46.10
CA ILE A 450 28.40 50.52 -44.65
C ILE A 450 28.92 49.27 -43.97
N GLY A 451 29.62 49.42 -42.84
CA GLY A 451 30.13 48.28 -42.10
C GLY A 451 30.25 48.51 -40.61
N THR A 452 30.28 47.39 -39.89
CA THR A 452 30.60 47.33 -38.45
C THR A 452 31.27 46.01 -38.12
N GLY A 453 31.94 45.90 -36.97
CA GLY A 453 32.72 44.70 -36.64
C GLY A 453 32.94 44.44 -35.16
N ILE A 454 33.60 43.32 -34.89
CA ILE A 454 34.03 42.83 -33.59
C ILE A 454 35.54 42.59 -33.59
N TYR A 455 36.17 42.77 -32.44
CA TYR A 455 37.58 42.43 -32.26
C TYR A 455 37.69 40.94 -31.89
N THR A 456 38.48 40.19 -32.66
CA THR A 456 38.53 38.73 -32.49
C THR A 456 39.30 38.35 -31.22
N ASP A 457 40.33 39.08 -30.83
CA ASP A 457 41.12 38.79 -29.61
C ASP A 457 40.27 38.90 -28.32
N ASP A 458 39.34 39.85 -28.24
CA ASP A 458 38.41 39.97 -27.09
C ASP A 458 37.49 38.74 -26.98
N VAL A 459 37.07 38.20 -28.13
CA VAL A 459 36.27 36.97 -28.17
C VAL A 459 37.11 35.77 -27.74
N HIS A 460 38.36 35.66 -28.18
CA HIS A 460 39.26 34.57 -27.76
C HIS A 460 39.63 34.66 -26.26
N ASP A 461 39.82 35.87 -25.72
CA ASP A 461 40.06 36.08 -24.28
C ASP A 461 38.83 35.72 -23.43
N GLU A 462 37.62 36.02 -23.93
CA GLU A 462 36.36 35.60 -23.32
C GLU A 462 36.24 34.06 -23.32
N ILE A 463 36.61 33.41 -24.43
CA ILE A 463 36.66 31.95 -24.55
C ILE A 463 37.68 31.38 -23.54
N ALA A 464 38.93 31.84 -23.54
CA ALA A 464 39.99 31.30 -22.69
C ALA A 464 39.69 31.42 -21.18
N ARG A 465 39.02 32.50 -20.76
CA ARG A 465 38.54 32.66 -19.38
C ARG A 465 37.49 31.61 -19.03
N LEU A 466 36.55 31.35 -19.93
CA LEU A 466 35.51 30.34 -19.75
C LEU A 466 36.09 28.92 -19.75
N GLU A 467 37.02 28.62 -20.66
CA GLU A 467 37.72 27.33 -20.73
C GLU A 467 38.46 27.01 -19.43
N ARG A 468 39.18 27.98 -18.86
CA ARG A 468 39.92 27.80 -17.61
C ARG A 468 38.99 27.54 -16.42
N ASN A 469 37.85 28.24 -16.36
CA ASN A 469 36.85 28.03 -15.32
C ASN A 469 36.19 26.66 -15.43
N LEU A 470 35.84 26.23 -16.65
CA LEU A 470 35.29 24.90 -16.91
C LEU A 470 36.29 23.81 -16.51
N THR A 471 37.55 23.95 -16.92
CA THR A 471 38.62 22.99 -16.62
C THR A 471 38.84 22.81 -15.12
N ASN A 472 38.98 23.91 -14.37
CA ASN A 472 39.18 23.86 -12.91
C ASN A 472 37.97 23.25 -12.19
N THR A 473 36.77 23.57 -12.65
CA THR A 473 35.53 23.05 -12.07
C THR A 473 35.41 21.54 -12.32
N SER A 474 35.70 21.07 -13.53
CA SER A 474 35.68 19.64 -13.88
C SER A 474 36.70 18.84 -13.07
N LEU A 475 37.93 19.34 -12.88
CA LEU A 475 38.96 18.68 -12.06
C LEU A 475 38.55 18.58 -10.59
N ALA A 476 37.96 19.64 -10.02
CA ALA A 476 37.48 19.64 -8.65
C ALA A 476 36.36 18.60 -8.43
N ILE A 477 35.40 18.52 -9.36
CA ILE A 477 34.32 17.54 -9.33
C ILE A 477 34.87 16.11 -9.43
N SER A 478 35.79 15.85 -10.36
CA SER A 478 36.42 14.53 -10.50
C SER A 478 37.17 14.12 -9.22
N GLY A 479 37.87 15.03 -8.55
CA GLY A 479 38.54 14.75 -7.28
C GLY A 479 37.59 14.34 -6.16
N VAL A 480 36.44 15.03 -6.02
CA VAL A 480 35.41 14.71 -5.02
C VAL A 480 34.78 13.34 -5.30
N VAL A 481 34.49 13.03 -6.57
CA VAL A 481 33.94 11.72 -6.97
C VAL A 481 34.89 10.59 -6.60
N VAL A 482 36.20 10.75 -6.86
CA VAL A 482 37.21 9.75 -6.50
C VAL A 482 37.26 9.51 -4.98
N LEU A 483 37.20 10.57 -4.17
CA LEU A 483 37.18 10.45 -2.70
C LEU A 483 35.93 9.73 -2.17
N LEU A 484 34.75 10.02 -2.74
CA LEU A 484 33.51 9.34 -2.38
C LEU A 484 33.57 7.85 -2.72
N LEU A 485 34.11 7.49 -3.88
CA LEU A 485 34.26 6.08 -4.27
C LEU A 485 35.16 5.33 -3.29
N VAL A 486 36.28 5.94 -2.86
CA VAL A 486 37.17 5.36 -1.86
C VAL A 486 36.44 5.13 -0.53
N PHE A 487 35.60 6.07 -0.10
CA PHE A 487 34.79 5.94 1.12
C PHE A 487 33.75 4.81 1.02
N VAL A 488 32.99 4.74 -0.08
CA VAL A 488 32.01 3.67 -0.31
C VAL A 488 32.67 2.30 -0.33
N LEU A 489 33.88 2.19 -0.90
CA LEU A 489 34.64 0.94 -0.89
C LEU A 489 34.99 0.49 0.53
N GLN A 490 35.44 1.42 1.38
CA GLN A 490 35.77 1.09 2.76
C GLN A 490 34.54 0.62 3.53
N GLN A 491 33.38 1.24 3.32
CA GLN A 491 32.12 0.81 3.95
C GLN A 491 31.64 -0.54 3.43
N SER A 492 31.59 -0.73 2.11
CA SER A 492 31.14 -1.99 1.50
C SER A 492 31.99 -3.18 1.96
N LEU A 493 33.31 -3.01 2.05
CA LEU A 493 34.21 -4.06 2.55
C LEU A 493 34.06 -4.34 4.05
N ARG A 494 33.53 -3.40 4.83
CA ARG A 494 33.25 -3.59 6.26
C ARG A 494 31.94 -4.36 6.46
N ILE A 495 30.88 -3.94 5.78
CA ILE A 495 29.55 -4.55 5.85
C ILE A 495 29.59 -6.00 5.36
N GLU A 496 30.30 -6.28 4.27
CA GLU A 496 30.38 -7.63 3.72
C GLU A 496 31.12 -8.60 4.66
N ARG A 497 32.11 -8.09 5.42
CA ARG A 497 32.80 -8.89 6.44
C ARG A 497 31.87 -9.26 7.60
N GLU A 498 31.12 -8.29 8.11
CA GLU A 498 30.21 -8.47 9.24
C GLU A 498 29.01 -9.38 8.86
N ARG A 499 28.50 -9.27 7.63
CA ARG A 499 27.39 -10.11 7.13
C ARG A 499 27.81 -11.56 6.91
N GLN A 500 28.96 -11.79 6.28
CA GLN A 500 29.40 -13.13 5.92
C GLN A 500 29.73 -13.97 7.18
N GLU A 501 30.28 -13.35 8.22
CA GLU A 501 30.52 -13.99 9.52
C GLU A 501 29.23 -14.46 10.23
N VAL A 502 28.12 -13.75 10.07
CA VAL A 502 26.85 -14.10 10.73
C VAL A 502 26.08 -15.16 9.93
N VAL A 503 26.08 -15.07 8.60
CA VAL A 503 25.35 -16.01 7.72
C VAL A 503 26.01 -17.38 7.68
N ASP A 504 27.35 -17.43 7.62
CA ASP A 504 28.08 -18.69 7.55
C ASP A 504 27.98 -19.45 8.89
N ASN A 505 28.08 -18.76 10.04
CA ASN A 505 27.91 -19.38 11.36
C ASN A 505 26.47 -19.89 11.60
N LEU A 506 25.45 -19.22 11.09
CA LEU A 506 24.04 -19.59 11.34
C LEU A 506 23.55 -20.73 10.42
N ARG A 507 23.96 -20.75 9.14
CA ARG A 507 23.51 -21.75 8.17
C ARG A 507 24.28 -23.07 8.29
N GLU A 508 25.60 -23.01 8.52
CA GLU A 508 26.44 -24.20 8.72
C GLU A 508 26.08 -24.97 10.00
N SER A 509 25.61 -24.26 11.04
CA SER A 509 25.17 -24.86 12.31
C SER A 509 23.74 -25.41 12.31
N THR A 510 22.86 -25.03 11.37
CA THR A 510 21.44 -25.44 11.42
C THR A 510 21.10 -26.55 10.42
N GLU A 511 21.63 -26.48 9.19
CA GLU A 511 21.38 -27.50 8.16
C GLU A 511 22.23 -28.78 8.35
N ARG A 512 23.46 -28.69 8.90
CA ARG A 512 24.24 -29.90 9.26
C ARG A 512 23.59 -30.70 10.38
N TYR A 513 23.04 -30.05 11.40
CA TYR A 513 22.41 -30.74 12.53
C TYR A 513 21.10 -31.45 12.13
N HIS A 514 20.22 -30.82 11.35
CA HIS A 514 18.97 -31.46 10.90
C HIS A 514 19.20 -32.65 9.96
N ILE A 515 20.15 -32.55 9.02
CA ILE A 515 20.45 -33.64 8.08
C ILE A 515 21.21 -34.79 8.76
N LEU A 516 22.09 -34.51 9.75
CA LEU A 516 22.72 -35.57 10.54
C LEU A 516 21.70 -36.35 11.40
N ILE A 517 20.74 -35.67 12.04
CA ILE A 517 19.77 -36.27 12.97
C ILE A 517 18.67 -37.06 12.25
N GLU A 518 18.25 -36.64 11.06
CA GLU A 518 17.29 -37.42 10.26
C GLU A 518 17.93 -38.64 9.59
N ALA A 519 19.26 -38.66 9.45
CA ALA A 519 20.03 -39.78 8.91
C ALA A 519 20.56 -40.75 10.00
N THR A 520 20.45 -40.43 11.30
CA THR A 520 20.91 -41.33 12.36
C THR A 520 19.99 -42.53 12.52
N THR A 521 20.57 -43.72 12.63
CA THR A 521 19.84 -44.98 12.90
C THR A 521 19.30 -45.07 14.34
N GLU A 522 19.59 -44.09 15.19
CA GLU A 522 19.12 -44.00 16.57
C GLU A 522 17.90 -43.06 16.64
N GLY A 523 16.92 -43.41 17.47
CA GLY A 523 15.79 -42.55 17.75
C GLY A 523 16.25 -41.31 18.51
N THR A 524 16.01 -40.12 17.99
CA THR A 524 16.39 -38.85 18.62
C THR A 524 15.14 -38.09 19.04
N LEU A 525 15.10 -37.65 20.30
CA LEU A 525 14.03 -36.82 20.87
C LEU A 525 14.62 -35.55 21.50
N LEU A 526 14.14 -34.40 21.03
CA LEU A 526 14.48 -33.07 21.55
C LEU A 526 13.48 -32.66 22.62
N ILE A 527 13.98 -32.39 23.83
CA ILE A 527 13.15 -31.98 24.97
C ILE A 527 13.57 -30.59 25.44
N MET A 528 12.59 -29.71 25.64
CA MET A 528 12.77 -28.35 26.16
C MET A 528 11.77 -28.13 27.30
N ASP A 529 12.22 -27.74 28.48
CA ASP A 529 11.36 -27.53 29.67
C ASP A 529 10.40 -28.72 29.97
N GLU A 530 10.92 -29.96 29.97
CA GLU A 530 10.17 -31.24 30.11
C GLU A 530 9.25 -31.61 28.93
N ARG A 531 9.19 -30.79 27.87
CA ARG A 531 8.30 -30.97 26.71
C ARG A 531 8.98 -31.59 25.52
N CYS A 532 8.34 -32.57 24.91
CA CYS A 532 8.77 -33.19 23.67
C CYS A 532 8.51 -32.25 22.49
N ARG A 533 9.56 -31.68 21.88
CA ARG A 533 9.45 -30.68 20.81
C ARG A 533 9.60 -31.26 19.42
N TYR A 534 10.50 -32.23 19.27
CA TYR A 534 10.81 -32.85 18.00
C TYR A 534 11.29 -34.28 18.25
N ALA A 535 10.85 -35.21 17.41
CA ALA A 535 11.37 -36.57 17.36
C ALA A 535 11.67 -36.90 15.90
N ASN A 536 12.79 -37.57 15.65
CA ASN A 536 13.09 -38.06 14.30
C ASN A 536 12.16 -39.25 13.93
N PRO A 537 12.02 -39.60 12.64
CA PRO A 537 11.15 -40.70 12.21
C PRO A 537 11.48 -42.04 12.87
N THR A 538 12.75 -42.31 13.19
CA THR A 538 13.20 -43.51 13.90
C THR A 538 12.58 -43.60 15.30
N PHE A 539 12.60 -42.51 16.07
CA PHE A 539 12.02 -42.47 17.42
C PHE A 539 10.50 -42.62 17.41
N LEU A 540 9.82 -42.00 16.44
CA LEU A 540 8.35 -42.12 16.27
C LEU A 540 7.96 -43.57 15.90
N ASN A 541 8.68 -44.20 14.98
CA ASN A 541 8.46 -45.60 14.61
C ASN A 541 8.75 -46.57 15.77
N MET A 542 9.78 -46.30 16.57
CA MET A 542 10.12 -47.10 17.73
C MET A 542 9.02 -47.02 18.80
N THR A 543 8.55 -45.83 19.13
CA THR A 543 7.59 -45.59 20.23
C THR A 543 6.11 -45.69 19.81
N GLY A 544 5.82 -45.70 18.50
CA GLY A 544 4.46 -45.86 17.95
C GLY A 544 3.57 -44.62 18.08
N TYR A 545 4.12 -43.48 18.51
CA TYR A 545 3.41 -42.21 18.58
C TYR A 545 3.48 -41.46 17.24
N SER A 546 2.39 -40.76 16.88
CA SER A 546 2.40 -39.86 15.72
C SER A 546 3.04 -38.51 16.06
N THR A 547 3.47 -37.78 15.03
CA THR A 547 4.02 -36.42 15.19
C THR A 547 3.04 -35.49 15.94
N ARG A 548 1.74 -35.63 15.68
CA ARG A 548 0.68 -34.84 16.34
C ARG A 548 0.49 -35.23 17.80
N GLN A 549 0.65 -36.50 18.16
CA GLN A 549 0.55 -36.95 19.55
C GLN A 549 1.73 -36.46 20.40
N LEU A 550 2.93 -36.36 19.82
CA LEU A 550 4.15 -35.97 20.52
C LEU A 550 4.04 -34.61 21.23
N GLU A 551 3.37 -33.63 20.61
CA GLU A 551 3.18 -32.30 21.18
C GLU A 551 2.45 -32.36 22.55
N PHE A 552 1.60 -33.37 22.77
CA PHE A 552 0.79 -33.54 23.98
C PHE A 552 1.45 -34.42 25.07
N LEU A 553 2.65 -34.92 24.83
CA LEU A 553 3.38 -35.82 25.73
C LEU A 553 4.48 -35.09 26.50
N ASP A 554 4.57 -35.38 27.79
CA ASP A 554 5.71 -35.03 28.64
C ASP A 554 6.80 -36.10 28.56
N LEU A 555 8.02 -35.75 28.99
CA LEU A 555 9.09 -36.73 29.17
C LEU A 555 8.64 -37.95 30.00
N ALA A 556 7.87 -37.73 31.07
CA ALA A 556 7.37 -38.79 31.94
C ALA A 556 6.34 -39.73 31.29
N ASP A 557 5.77 -39.34 30.16
CA ASP A 557 4.84 -40.20 29.40
C ASP A 557 5.60 -41.18 28.50
N LEU A 558 6.78 -40.78 28.01
CA LEU A 558 7.65 -41.60 27.16
C LEU A 558 8.71 -42.37 27.97
N LEU A 559 9.22 -41.76 29.05
CA LEU A 559 10.20 -42.31 29.97
C LEU A 559 9.56 -42.50 31.36
N PRO A 560 8.93 -43.66 31.64
CA PRO A 560 8.22 -43.89 32.90
C PRO A 560 9.18 -43.80 34.10
N ARG A 561 8.70 -43.35 35.26
CA ARG A 561 9.47 -43.27 36.52
C ARG A 561 9.50 -44.63 37.25
N GLU A 562 9.97 -45.65 36.55
CA GLU A 562 10.20 -46.99 37.10
C GLU A 562 11.64 -47.12 37.62
N PRO A 563 11.96 -48.10 38.49
CA PRO A 563 13.31 -48.30 39.04
C PRO A 563 14.41 -48.36 37.96
N GLU A 564 14.09 -48.93 36.80
CA GLU A 564 14.97 -49.07 35.63
C GLU A 564 15.37 -47.70 35.04
N ASN A 565 14.52 -46.68 35.17
CA ASN A 565 14.78 -45.32 34.68
C ASN A 565 15.23 -44.35 35.78
N GLN A 566 15.36 -44.80 37.03
CA GLN A 566 15.70 -43.93 38.16
C GLN A 566 17.02 -43.20 37.95
N ALA A 567 18.04 -43.88 37.40
CA ALA A 567 19.33 -43.26 37.08
C ALA A 567 19.23 -42.13 36.03
N VAL A 568 18.30 -42.26 35.08
CA VAL A 568 18.03 -41.25 34.04
C VAL A 568 17.34 -40.03 34.67
N TRP A 569 16.38 -40.26 35.58
CA TRP A 569 15.65 -39.21 36.30
C TRP A 569 16.51 -38.49 37.33
N ASP A 570 17.33 -39.20 38.11
CA ASP A 570 18.27 -38.59 39.07
C ASP A 570 19.24 -37.65 38.37
N ARG A 571 19.66 -38.01 37.15
CA ARG A 571 20.52 -37.16 36.32
C ARG A 571 19.78 -35.99 35.71
N PHE A 572 18.54 -36.19 35.25
CA PHE A 572 17.70 -35.11 34.78
C PHE A 572 17.45 -34.06 35.87
N GLU A 573 17.21 -34.50 37.11
CA GLU A 573 16.92 -33.64 38.26
C GLU A 573 18.18 -33.02 38.89
N GLY A 574 19.36 -33.64 38.75
CA GLY A 574 20.64 -33.20 39.34
C GLY A 574 21.48 -32.21 38.51
N MET A 575 21.08 -31.87 37.28
CA MET A 575 21.87 -31.01 36.39
C MET A 575 21.77 -29.52 36.75
N SER A 576 22.85 -28.95 37.29
CA SER A 576 23.02 -27.49 37.52
C SER A 576 23.86 -26.82 36.41
N ALA A 577 23.58 -25.54 36.14
CA ALA A 577 23.89 -24.81 34.90
C ALA A 577 25.38 -24.65 34.48
N ASP A 578 26.34 -25.19 35.22
CA ASP A 578 27.77 -24.86 35.05
C ASP A 578 28.72 -26.08 35.07
N GLN A 579 28.21 -27.30 34.92
CA GLN A 579 29.07 -28.49 34.82
C GLN A 579 29.05 -29.07 33.41
N ALA A 580 30.22 -29.11 32.76
CA ALA A 580 30.46 -29.97 31.60
C ALA A 580 30.45 -31.42 32.09
N VAL A 581 29.48 -32.21 31.63
CA VAL A 581 29.32 -33.60 32.07
C VAL A 581 29.52 -34.53 30.88
N ASP A 582 30.34 -35.57 31.06
CA ASP A 582 30.56 -36.67 30.11
C ASP A 582 29.24 -37.31 29.65
N GLU A 583 29.17 -37.73 28.38
CA GLU A 583 28.09 -38.57 27.83
C GLU A 583 27.82 -39.74 28.77
N ALA A 584 26.63 -39.78 29.37
CA ALA A 584 26.22 -40.94 30.15
C ALA A 584 25.16 -41.71 29.40
N VAL A 585 25.51 -42.96 29.16
CA VAL A 585 24.67 -43.96 28.55
C VAL A 585 24.02 -44.76 29.68
N PHE A 586 22.71 -44.87 29.64
CA PHE A 586 21.88 -45.60 30.57
C PHE A 586 21.17 -46.74 29.84
N GLU A 587 21.02 -47.87 30.50
CA GLU A 587 19.98 -48.83 30.11
C GLU A 587 18.67 -48.35 30.73
N GLY A 588 17.61 -48.28 29.94
CA GLY A 588 16.31 -47.81 30.41
C GLY A 588 15.19 -48.32 29.53
N ILE A 589 13.97 -48.00 29.93
CA ILE A 589 12.75 -48.40 29.21
C ILE A 589 12.02 -47.19 28.67
N LEU A 590 11.62 -47.25 27.40
CA LEU A 590 10.68 -46.30 26.81
C LEU A 590 9.28 -46.92 26.75
N LYS A 591 8.25 -46.12 26.97
CA LYS A 591 6.86 -46.54 26.84
C LYS A 591 6.39 -46.32 25.40
N HIS A 592 5.83 -47.36 24.82
CA HIS A 592 5.21 -47.32 23.50
C HIS A 592 3.73 -46.87 23.60
N ALA A 593 3.17 -46.38 22.49
CA ALA A 593 1.79 -45.90 22.40
C ALA A 593 0.70 -46.92 22.78
N ASP A 594 0.95 -48.22 22.55
CA ASP A 594 0.06 -49.33 22.96
C ASP A 594 0.21 -49.74 24.45
N GLY A 595 1.12 -49.09 25.18
CA GLY A 595 1.40 -49.36 26.59
C GLY A 595 2.50 -50.37 26.88
N ARG A 596 3.11 -51.02 25.88
CA ARG A 596 4.28 -51.90 26.10
C ARG A 596 5.54 -51.09 26.42
N PHE A 597 6.50 -51.72 27.10
CA PHE A 597 7.82 -51.13 27.36
C PHE A 597 8.85 -51.65 26.35
N LEU A 598 9.71 -50.75 25.88
CA LEU A 598 10.82 -51.01 24.96
C LEU A 598 12.11 -50.85 25.74
N GLU A 599 12.90 -51.92 25.84
CA GLU A 599 14.24 -51.83 26.39
C GLU A 599 15.14 -51.09 25.40
N CYS A 600 15.73 -49.99 25.84
CA CYS A 600 16.51 -49.10 25.01
C CYS A 600 17.80 -48.72 25.73
N ILE A 601 18.86 -48.54 24.94
CA ILE A 601 20.02 -47.80 25.42
C ILE A 601 19.71 -46.32 25.22
N LEU A 602 19.77 -45.56 26.31
CA LEU A 602 19.41 -44.14 26.37
C LEU A 602 20.66 -43.28 26.64
N ALA A 603 20.90 -42.27 25.82
CA ALA A 603 21.95 -41.28 26.08
C ALA A 603 21.31 -39.88 26.15
N MET A 604 21.71 -39.10 27.16
CA MET A 604 21.17 -37.76 27.40
C MET A 604 22.26 -36.69 27.27
N ASN A 605 22.07 -35.78 26.31
CA ASN A 605 22.98 -34.67 26.05
C ASN A 605 22.29 -33.32 26.30
N PRO A 606 22.72 -32.50 27.28
CA PRO A 606 22.11 -31.22 27.56
C PRO A 606 22.37 -30.19 26.44
N ILE A 607 21.40 -29.30 26.20
CA ILE A 607 21.50 -28.21 25.23
C ILE A 607 20.90 -26.91 25.79
N ILE A 608 21.36 -25.78 25.25
CA ILE A 608 20.75 -24.47 25.48
C ILE A 608 20.35 -23.92 24.10
N PHE A 609 19.06 -23.70 23.89
CA PHE A 609 18.53 -23.20 22.61
C PHE A 609 17.64 -21.99 22.86
N ALA A 610 17.95 -20.85 22.20
CA ALA A 610 17.24 -19.58 22.36
C ALA A 610 17.06 -19.11 23.83
N GLY A 611 18.02 -19.42 24.69
CA GLY A 611 17.98 -19.08 26.13
C GLY A 611 17.13 -20.02 26.98
N GLN A 612 16.48 -21.03 26.40
CA GLN A 612 15.72 -22.07 27.10
C GLN A 612 16.59 -23.32 27.29
N ARG A 613 16.39 -24.02 28.42
CA ARG A 613 17.14 -25.24 28.75
C ARG A 613 16.45 -26.45 28.14
N GLY A 614 17.23 -27.33 27.53
CA GLY A 614 16.74 -28.58 26.96
C GLY A 614 17.78 -29.67 26.98
N PHE A 615 17.42 -30.82 26.44
CA PHE A 615 18.31 -31.94 26.25
C PHE A 615 17.86 -32.76 25.04
N ILE A 616 18.83 -33.43 24.43
CA ILE A 616 18.63 -34.40 23.37
C ILE A 616 18.73 -35.77 24.00
N LEU A 617 17.66 -36.57 23.86
CA LEU A 617 17.61 -37.98 24.25
C LEU A 617 17.82 -38.83 22.99
N LEU A 618 18.90 -39.62 22.99
CA LEU A 618 19.14 -40.66 21.99
C LEU A 618 18.66 -41.99 22.54
N ALA A 619 17.93 -42.75 21.74
CA ALA A 619 17.35 -44.03 22.09
C ALA A 619 17.63 -45.06 21.00
N ARG A 620 18.24 -46.18 21.39
CA ARG A 620 18.55 -47.27 20.46
C ARG A 620 17.84 -48.55 20.88
N ASP A 621 17.08 -49.11 19.93
CA ASP A 621 16.48 -50.45 20.03
C ASP A 621 17.56 -51.52 19.91
N ILE A 622 17.52 -52.53 20.77
CA ILE A 622 18.48 -53.62 20.85
C ILE A 622 18.21 -54.69 19.74
N ALA A 623 17.13 -54.58 18.95
CA ALA A 623 16.62 -55.72 18.14
C ALA A 623 16.79 -55.75 16.58
N ARG A 624 17.43 -54.80 15.85
CA ARG A 624 17.53 -54.86 14.35
C ARG A 624 18.90 -54.50 13.72
N PRO A 625 19.52 -55.35 12.86
CA PRO A 625 20.67 -55.01 12.01
C PRO A 625 20.30 -54.74 10.51
N SER A 626 21.04 -53.82 9.87
CA SER A 626 20.78 -53.20 8.54
C SER A 626 21.46 -53.87 7.34
N THR A 627 20.75 -53.98 6.20
CA THR A 627 21.30 -54.34 4.87
C THR A 627 20.68 -53.50 3.75
N VAL A 628 21.49 -53.26 2.70
CA VAL A 628 21.16 -52.90 1.29
C VAL A 628 21.26 -51.40 0.88
N TRP A 629 22.26 -51.10 0.04
CA TRP A 629 22.30 -50.00 -0.94
C TRP A 629 22.83 -50.53 -2.30
N GLY A 630 22.24 -50.07 -3.41
CA GLY A 630 22.68 -50.26 -4.80
C GLY A 630 21.99 -49.28 -5.77
N GLU A 631 22.74 -48.76 -6.74
CA GLU A 631 22.47 -47.56 -7.59
C GLU A 631 21.50 -47.75 -8.78
N GLY A 632 20.75 -46.68 -9.14
CA GLY A 632 20.34 -46.40 -10.52
C GLY A 632 18.87 -45.99 -10.79
N GLY A 633 18.65 -44.74 -11.25
CA GLY A 633 17.55 -44.33 -12.15
C GLY A 633 16.24 -43.84 -11.50
N ILE A 634 16.01 -42.52 -11.55
CA ILE A 634 14.75 -41.86 -11.15
C ILE A 634 13.58 -42.48 -11.95
N SER A 635 12.75 -43.29 -11.31
CA SER A 635 11.69 -44.07 -11.94
C SER A 635 10.30 -43.53 -11.59
N ARG A 636 9.49 -43.26 -12.63
CA ARG A 636 8.01 -43.24 -12.73
C ARG A 636 7.16 -42.41 -11.76
N ALA A 637 7.64 -42.00 -10.59
CA ALA A 637 6.84 -41.28 -9.60
C ALA A 637 6.59 -39.80 -9.96
N ALA A 638 7.43 -39.18 -10.81
CA ALA A 638 7.37 -37.74 -11.11
C ALA A 638 6.29 -37.31 -12.14
N GLN A 639 5.49 -38.23 -12.71
CA GLN A 639 4.65 -37.93 -13.88
C GLN A 639 3.23 -37.38 -13.60
N THR A 640 2.70 -37.48 -12.39
CA THR A 640 1.28 -37.16 -12.10
C THR A 640 1.09 -35.87 -11.25
N VAL A 641 2.14 -35.04 -11.09
CA VAL A 641 2.23 -33.88 -10.17
C VAL A 641 1.66 -32.63 -10.85
N PRO A 642 0.87 -31.76 -10.18
CA PRO A 642 0.31 -30.54 -10.79
C PRO A 642 1.32 -29.40 -11.03
N LEU A 643 2.61 -29.67 -10.82
CA LEU A 643 3.71 -28.73 -10.96
C LEU A 643 4.44 -29.01 -12.28
N GLY A 644 4.70 -27.98 -13.09
CA GLY A 644 5.34 -28.14 -14.38
C GLY A 644 6.83 -28.38 -14.24
N ILE A 645 7.30 -29.63 -14.30
CA ILE A 645 8.72 -29.97 -14.19
C ILE A 645 9.30 -30.11 -15.60
N PHE A 646 10.43 -29.45 -15.85
CA PHE A 646 11.12 -29.50 -17.13
C PHE A 646 12.63 -29.66 -16.99
N ARG A 647 13.24 -30.21 -18.04
CA ARG A 647 14.67 -30.20 -18.33
C ARG A 647 14.87 -29.64 -19.73
N ALA A 648 15.73 -28.66 -19.89
CA ALA A 648 16.08 -28.04 -21.16
C ALA A 648 17.59 -28.10 -21.42
N ASN A 649 18.02 -27.96 -22.67
CA ASN A 649 19.42 -27.77 -22.97
C ASN A 649 19.88 -26.37 -22.49
N ALA A 650 21.16 -26.21 -22.18
CA ALA A 650 21.70 -24.90 -21.79
C ALA A 650 22.19 -24.06 -22.99
N ALA A 651 21.67 -24.27 -24.21
CA ALA A 651 22.18 -23.65 -25.45
C ALA A 651 21.10 -22.93 -26.27
N ARG A 652 21.47 -21.79 -26.89
CA ARG A 652 20.58 -20.90 -27.68
C ARG A 652 19.28 -20.50 -26.94
N ARG A 653 18.16 -21.17 -27.24
CA ARG A 653 16.79 -20.87 -26.76
C ARG A 653 16.37 -21.73 -25.56
N ALA A 654 17.28 -22.56 -25.05
CA ALA A 654 17.01 -23.57 -24.03
C ALA A 654 15.86 -24.51 -24.43
N VAL A 655 16.10 -25.29 -25.49
CA VAL A 655 15.12 -26.25 -26.03
C VAL A 655 14.85 -27.33 -24.99
N PHE A 656 13.58 -27.62 -24.72
CA PHE A 656 13.21 -28.63 -23.75
C PHE A 656 13.62 -30.03 -24.24
N ILE A 657 14.22 -30.82 -23.35
CA ILE A 657 14.65 -32.20 -23.57
C ILE A 657 13.65 -33.16 -22.94
N GLU A 658 13.21 -32.85 -21.72
CA GLU A 658 12.18 -33.60 -21.00
C GLU A 658 11.23 -32.62 -20.32
N MET A 659 9.94 -32.94 -20.29
CA MET A 659 8.93 -32.17 -19.58
C MET A 659 7.79 -33.08 -19.16
N ASN A 660 7.14 -32.75 -18.05
CA ASN A 660 5.90 -33.41 -17.65
C ASN A 660 4.68 -32.72 -18.26
N GLN A 661 3.50 -33.35 -18.11
CA GLN A 661 2.25 -32.87 -18.73
C GLN A 661 1.81 -31.49 -18.20
N ALA A 662 2.12 -31.17 -16.94
CA ALA A 662 1.81 -29.86 -16.35
C ALA A 662 2.65 -28.73 -16.99
N ALA A 663 3.91 -28.99 -17.34
CA ALA A 663 4.78 -28.01 -18.01
C ALA A 663 4.29 -27.67 -19.43
N LEU A 664 3.75 -28.65 -20.16
CA LEU A 664 3.19 -28.46 -21.51
C LEU A 664 2.04 -27.45 -21.54
N ALA A 665 1.24 -27.36 -20.48
CA ALA A 665 0.08 -26.47 -20.42
C ALA A 665 0.44 -24.98 -20.33
N PHE A 666 1.69 -24.64 -20.02
CA PHE A 666 2.16 -23.26 -19.87
C PHE A 666 2.80 -22.68 -21.13
N ILE A 667 3.04 -23.50 -22.17
CA ILE A 667 3.76 -23.09 -23.39
C ILE A 667 2.78 -22.46 -24.41
N PRO A 668 2.96 -21.20 -24.81
CA PRO A 668 2.16 -20.57 -25.86
C PRO A 668 2.47 -21.21 -27.23
N HIS A 669 1.44 -21.59 -27.98
CA HIS A 669 1.51 -22.17 -29.34
C HIS A 669 2.22 -23.54 -29.47
N ILE A 670 1.45 -24.61 -29.25
CA ILE A 670 1.88 -26.03 -29.32
C ILE A 670 2.35 -26.50 -30.73
N ASP A 671 2.14 -25.71 -31.78
CA ASP A 671 2.46 -26.11 -33.16
C ASP A 671 3.97 -26.09 -33.51
N ASN A 672 4.83 -25.67 -32.56
CA ASN A 672 6.28 -25.65 -32.75
C ASN A 672 6.91 -27.04 -32.47
N PRO A 673 7.55 -27.71 -33.44
CA PRO A 673 8.06 -29.08 -33.29
C PRO A 673 9.21 -29.26 -32.29
N GLN A 674 9.77 -28.16 -31.76
CA GLN A 674 10.76 -28.15 -30.67
C GLN A 674 10.50 -26.97 -29.73
N PRO A 675 9.62 -27.11 -28.72
CA PRO A 675 9.33 -26.05 -27.77
C PRO A 675 10.55 -25.73 -26.92
N ALA A 676 10.73 -24.45 -26.59
CA ALA A 676 11.90 -23.97 -25.87
C ALA A 676 11.50 -23.06 -24.71
N LEU A 677 12.36 -22.97 -23.70
CA LEU A 677 12.11 -22.15 -22.52
C LEU A 677 11.94 -20.67 -22.85
N ALA A 678 12.63 -20.18 -23.88
CA ALA A 678 12.46 -18.84 -24.42
C ALA A 678 11.02 -18.52 -24.86
N ASP A 679 10.21 -19.54 -25.18
CA ASP A 679 8.84 -19.36 -25.66
C ASP A 679 7.88 -18.93 -24.52
N LEU A 680 8.31 -19.04 -23.25
CA LEU A 680 7.56 -18.57 -22.08
C LEU A 680 7.78 -17.07 -21.78
N PHE A 681 8.69 -16.42 -22.50
CA PHE A 681 9.04 -15.03 -22.27
C PHE A 681 8.48 -14.16 -23.41
N PRO A 682 7.80 -13.05 -23.10
CA PRO A 682 7.25 -12.16 -24.12
C PRO A 682 8.32 -11.38 -24.90
N ASP A 683 9.51 -11.18 -24.32
CA ASP A 683 10.66 -10.54 -24.95
C ASP A 683 11.95 -11.37 -24.79
N SER A 684 12.72 -11.42 -25.88
CA SER A 684 14.07 -11.98 -25.94
C SER A 684 15.03 -11.38 -24.92
N ALA A 685 14.93 -10.07 -24.62
CA ALA A 685 15.81 -9.42 -23.64
C ALA A 685 15.55 -9.89 -22.21
N GLU A 686 14.29 -10.23 -21.88
CA GLU A 686 13.89 -10.76 -20.58
C GLU A 686 14.37 -12.21 -20.40
N PHE A 687 14.24 -13.01 -21.46
CA PHE A 687 14.83 -14.35 -21.50
C PHE A 687 16.37 -14.31 -21.37
N ASP A 688 17.03 -13.38 -22.06
CA ASP A 688 18.50 -13.23 -21.98
C ASP A 688 18.94 -12.79 -20.58
N ALA A 689 18.20 -11.88 -19.93
CA ALA A 689 18.46 -11.49 -18.55
C ALA A 689 18.21 -12.65 -17.58
N PHE A 690 17.16 -13.45 -17.79
CA PHE A 690 16.89 -14.67 -17.04
C PHE A 690 18.00 -15.70 -17.21
N MET A 691 18.43 -15.96 -18.44
CA MET A 691 19.53 -16.88 -18.76
C MET A 691 20.87 -16.37 -18.21
N GLN A 692 21.14 -15.07 -18.25
CA GLN A 692 22.34 -14.48 -17.67
C GLN A 692 22.33 -14.62 -16.14
N THR A 693 21.18 -14.42 -15.50
CA THR A 693 21.00 -14.63 -14.06
C THR A 693 21.17 -16.10 -13.70
N LEU A 694 20.63 -17.01 -14.50
CA LEU A 694 20.77 -18.45 -14.33
C LEU A 694 22.22 -18.89 -14.51
N GLN A 695 22.91 -18.41 -15.54
CA GLN A 695 24.32 -18.72 -15.82
C GLN A 695 25.29 -18.13 -14.79
N THR A 696 24.97 -16.97 -14.20
CA THR A 696 25.81 -16.34 -13.17
C THR A 696 25.52 -16.83 -11.75
N GLY A 697 24.27 -17.19 -11.45
CA GLY A 697 23.83 -17.63 -10.12
C GLY A 697 23.67 -19.15 -9.97
N ALA A 698 23.76 -19.92 -11.06
CA ALA A 698 23.48 -21.36 -11.18
C ALA A 698 22.03 -21.80 -10.85
N GLU A 699 21.22 -20.94 -10.20
CA GLU A 699 19.82 -21.15 -9.87
C GLU A 699 19.05 -19.81 -9.86
N VAL A 700 17.80 -19.83 -10.32
CA VAL A 700 16.81 -18.74 -10.25
C VAL A 700 15.58 -19.30 -9.55
N ARG A 701 15.03 -18.60 -8.55
CA ARG A 701 13.84 -19.03 -7.80
C ARG A 701 12.72 -18.01 -7.88
N ASN A 702 11.49 -18.50 -8.01
CA ASN A 702 10.23 -17.74 -7.98
C ASN A 702 10.22 -16.51 -8.91
N HIS A 703 10.83 -16.63 -10.08
CA HIS A 703 10.79 -15.58 -11.08
C HIS A 703 9.42 -15.57 -11.73
N ILE A 704 8.70 -14.46 -11.70
CA ILE A 704 7.32 -14.40 -12.16
C ILE A 704 7.29 -14.00 -13.63
N LEU A 705 6.64 -14.82 -14.44
CA LEU A 705 6.39 -14.62 -15.85
C LEU A 705 4.92 -14.29 -16.07
N HIS A 706 4.67 -13.46 -17.07
CA HIS A 706 3.33 -13.19 -17.58
C HIS A 706 3.18 -14.01 -18.86
N SER A 707 2.32 -15.03 -18.82
CA SER A 707 2.03 -15.85 -19.99
C SER A 707 0.60 -15.59 -20.44
N GLU A 708 0.46 -15.24 -21.72
CA GLU A 708 -0.82 -15.24 -22.41
C GLU A 708 -1.01 -16.62 -23.03
N THR A 709 -2.01 -17.36 -22.55
CA THR A 709 -2.36 -18.67 -23.13
C THR A 709 -3.10 -18.50 -24.46
N SER A 710 -3.19 -19.58 -25.26
CA SER A 710 -3.80 -19.58 -26.60
C SER A 710 -5.28 -19.15 -26.64
N ASP A 711 -5.91 -19.00 -25.48
CA ASP A 711 -7.27 -18.52 -25.23
C ASP A 711 -7.35 -17.05 -24.76
N LEU A 712 -6.25 -16.28 -24.85
CA LEU A 712 -6.14 -14.85 -24.46
C LEU A 712 -6.40 -14.58 -22.96
N VAL A 713 -6.27 -15.58 -22.10
CA VAL A 713 -6.37 -15.42 -20.64
C VAL A 713 -4.98 -15.15 -20.06
N THR A 714 -4.82 -14.04 -19.35
CA THR A 714 -3.56 -13.68 -18.68
C THR A 714 -3.36 -14.54 -17.43
N ARG A 715 -2.25 -15.28 -17.36
CA ARG A 715 -1.84 -16.05 -16.18
C ARG A 715 -0.47 -15.60 -15.66
N PHE A 716 -0.32 -15.61 -14.34
CA PHE A 716 0.96 -15.39 -13.67
C PHE A 716 1.61 -16.73 -13.37
N VAL A 717 2.77 -16.99 -13.98
CA VAL A 717 3.50 -18.25 -13.86
C VAL A 717 4.81 -18.00 -13.13
N SER A 718 5.03 -18.67 -12.00
CA SER A 718 6.29 -18.67 -11.28
C SER A 718 7.23 -19.72 -11.89
N ILE A 719 8.41 -19.31 -12.34
CA ILE A 719 9.49 -20.19 -12.80
C ILE A 719 10.65 -20.22 -11.79
N SER A 720 11.07 -21.43 -11.43
CA SER A 720 12.34 -21.65 -10.72
C SER A 720 13.19 -22.64 -11.51
N ALA A 721 14.44 -22.29 -11.85
CA ALA A 721 15.30 -23.12 -12.69
C ALA A 721 16.74 -23.15 -12.15
N ARG A 722 17.49 -24.21 -12.45
CA ARG A 722 18.92 -24.38 -12.10
C ARG A 722 19.70 -25.02 -13.24
N LEU A 723 20.99 -24.70 -13.36
CA LEU A 723 21.90 -25.33 -14.30
C LEU A 723 22.53 -26.60 -13.69
N VAL A 724 22.56 -27.69 -14.45
CA VAL A 724 23.08 -29.01 -14.04
C VAL A 724 24.07 -29.52 -15.10
N GLN A 725 25.24 -30.00 -14.68
CA GLN A 725 26.27 -30.53 -15.58
C GLN A 725 26.35 -32.06 -15.44
N ASP A 726 26.31 -32.78 -16.56
CA ASP A 726 26.46 -34.23 -16.57
C ASP A 726 27.94 -34.63 -16.63
N GLU A 727 28.42 -35.31 -15.58
CA GLU A 727 29.82 -35.70 -15.39
C GLU A 727 30.32 -36.70 -16.45
N ARG A 728 29.42 -37.41 -17.16
CA ARG A 728 29.82 -38.39 -18.18
C ARG A 728 29.94 -37.81 -19.59
N SER A 729 29.16 -36.77 -19.91
CA SER A 729 29.04 -36.22 -21.28
C SER A 729 29.55 -34.79 -21.42
N HIS A 730 29.96 -34.13 -20.33
CA HIS A 730 30.34 -32.70 -20.29
C HIS A 730 29.25 -31.74 -20.85
N THR A 731 28.00 -32.21 -20.97
CA THR A 731 26.88 -31.41 -21.47
C THR A 731 26.16 -30.73 -20.31
N ILE A 732 25.74 -29.47 -20.50
CA ILE A 732 25.07 -28.64 -19.49
C ILE A 732 23.57 -28.54 -19.80
N TYR A 733 22.72 -28.79 -18.80
CA TYR A 733 21.26 -28.79 -18.86
C TYR A 733 20.66 -27.78 -17.87
N ILE A 734 19.40 -27.42 -18.06
CA ILE A 734 18.61 -26.56 -17.16
C ILE A 734 17.44 -27.38 -16.62
N ASP A 735 17.38 -27.59 -15.31
CA ASP A 735 16.24 -28.23 -14.63
C ASP A 735 15.38 -27.16 -13.96
N GLY A 736 14.06 -27.21 -14.10
CA GLY A 736 13.20 -26.21 -13.47
C GLY A 736 11.76 -26.65 -13.22
N ILE A 737 11.05 -25.82 -12.46
CA ILE A 737 9.64 -25.95 -12.10
C ILE A 737 8.85 -24.71 -12.52
N LEU A 738 7.60 -24.94 -12.92
CA LEU A 738 6.60 -23.93 -13.32
C LEU A 738 5.34 -24.08 -12.45
N GLU A 739 4.84 -22.98 -11.89
CA GLU A 739 3.67 -22.94 -11.00
C GLU A 739 2.72 -21.78 -11.35
N ASP A 740 1.40 -22.00 -11.39
CA ASP A 740 0.39 -20.93 -11.57
C ASP A 740 0.10 -20.24 -10.24
N VAL A 741 0.38 -18.93 -10.14
CA VAL A 741 0.22 -18.14 -8.89
C VAL A 741 -0.89 -17.09 -8.98
N THR A 742 -1.70 -17.12 -10.03
CA THR A 742 -2.72 -16.11 -10.35
C THR A 742 -3.75 -15.89 -9.24
N SER A 743 -4.33 -16.97 -8.70
CA SER A 743 -5.38 -16.93 -7.66
C SER A 743 -4.86 -16.44 -6.31
N SER A 744 -3.66 -16.88 -5.93
CA SER A 744 -3.01 -16.53 -4.66
C SER A 744 -2.68 -15.03 -4.58
N ARG A 745 -2.26 -14.43 -5.70
CA ARG A 745 -2.01 -12.98 -5.81
C ARG A 745 -3.29 -12.15 -5.63
N LYS A 746 -4.40 -12.55 -6.26
CA LYS A 746 -5.67 -11.81 -6.16
C LYS A 746 -6.23 -11.81 -4.73
N GLN A 747 -6.15 -12.94 -4.03
CA GLN A 747 -6.60 -13.05 -2.64
C GLN A 747 -5.73 -12.23 -1.67
N ALA A 748 -4.42 -12.13 -1.91
CA ALA A 748 -3.53 -11.31 -1.08
C ALA A 748 -3.91 -9.82 -1.14
N ALA A 749 -4.21 -9.29 -2.33
CA ALA A 749 -4.63 -7.90 -2.52
C ALA A 749 -5.98 -7.59 -1.83
N GLU A 750 -6.96 -8.49 -1.94
CA GLU A 750 -8.27 -8.34 -1.28
C GLU A 750 -8.15 -8.35 0.27
N ARG A 751 -7.26 -9.20 0.82
CA ARG A 751 -7.01 -9.26 2.26
C ARG A 751 -6.38 -7.97 2.79
N GLU A 752 -5.45 -7.39 2.05
CA GLU A 752 -4.75 -6.16 2.44
C GLU A 752 -5.71 -4.96 2.50
N ALA A 753 -6.63 -4.85 1.53
CA ALA A 753 -7.68 -3.82 1.54
C ALA A 753 -8.69 -3.96 2.71
N LEU A 754 -8.94 -5.18 3.20
CA LEU A 754 -9.83 -5.41 4.34
C LEU A 754 -9.17 -5.04 5.68
N ILE A 755 -7.91 -5.44 5.88
CA ILE A 755 -7.11 -5.07 7.07
C ILE A 755 -7.04 -3.55 7.18
N GLU A 756 -6.89 -2.88 6.05
CA GLU A 756 -6.80 -1.44 5.94
C GLU A 756 -8.10 -0.71 6.38
N ARG A 757 -9.28 -1.24 6.03
CA ARG A 757 -10.57 -0.70 6.52
C ARG A 757 -10.76 -0.88 8.02
N LEU A 758 -10.28 -1.99 8.60
CA LEU A 758 -10.45 -2.30 10.02
C LEU A 758 -9.56 -1.43 10.93
N GLN A 759 -8.34 -1.13 10.52
CA GLN A 759 -7.42 -0.27 11.28
C GLN A 759 -7.98 1.15 11.47
N THR A 760 -8.66 1.68 10.45
CA THR A 760 -9.25 3.03 10.49
C THR A 760 -10.38 3.15 11.52
N SER A 761 -11.11 2.07 11.77
CA SER A 761 -12.22 2.02 12.75
C SER A 761 -11.74 1.91 14.21
N LEU A 762 -10.57 1.29 14.45
CA LEU A 762 -10.03 1.07 15.79
C LEU A 762 -9.45 2.34 16.43
N LEU A 763 -8.92 3.27 15.63
CA LEU A 763 -8.27 4.48 16.11
C LEU A 763 -9.24 5.50 16.75
N PHE A 764 -10.52 5.46 16.39
CA PHE A 764 -11.55 6.35 16.94
C PHE A 764 -11.91 6.06 18.41
N LEU A 765 -11.82 4.79 18.83
CA LEU A 765 -12.20 4.39 20.18
C LEU A 765 -11.34 5.05 21.27
N HIS A 766 -10.16 5.54 20.90
CA HIS A 766 -9.18 6.17 21.78
C HIS A 766 -9.28 7.71 21.84
N GLU A 767 -10.34 8.33 21.32
CA GLU A 767 -10.55 9.78 21.50
C GLU A 767 -11.26 10.11 22.85
N PRO A 768 -10.96 11.26 23.50
CA PRO A 768 -11.65 11.71 24.70
C PRO A 768 -13.09 12.21 24.44
N ILE A 769 -14.01 11.95 25.36
CA ILE A 769 -15.43 12.35 25.23
C ILE A 769 -15.68 13.86 25.30
N ALA A 770 -14.74 14.67 25.81
CA ALA A 770 -14.85 16.12 25.86
C ALA A 770 -15.15 16.76 24.49
N SER A 771 -14.74 16.12 23.38
CA SER A 771 -14.98 16.60 22.02
C SER A 771 -16.43 16.41 21.54
N LEU A 772 -17.25 15.65 22.26
CA LEU A 772 -18.58 15.19 21.84
C LEU A 772 -19.75 15.85 22.59
N GLY A 773 -19.47 16.68 23.60
CA GLY A 773 -20.49 17.25 24.49
C GLY A 773 -21.57 18.05 23.76
N ARG A 774 -22.84 17.85 24.14
CA ARG A 774 -24.00 18.64 23.69
C ARG A 774 -24.56 19.49 24.82
N ASP A 775 -25.22 20.59 24.47
CA ASP A 775 -26.02 21.39 25.41
C ASP A 775 -27.18 20.57 25.98
N VAL A 776 -27.40 20.69 27.29
CA VAL A 776 -28.41 19.91 28.02
C VAL A 776 -29.46 20.81 28.63
N VAL A 777 -30.71 20.34 28.63
CA VAL A 777 -31.81 21.00 29.31
C VAL A 777 -31.77 20.64 30.78
N VAL A 778 -31.76 21.65 31.66
CA VAL A 778 -31.82 21.47 33.11
C VAL A 778 -33.17 21.97 33.62
N CYS A 779 -33.86 21.14 34.39
CA CYS A 779 -35.17 21.44 34.97
C CYS A 779 -35.17 21.27 36.49
N ASP A 780 -36.09 21.94 37.18
CA ASP A 780 -36.35 21.78 38.62
C ASP A 780 -37.21 20.52 38.87
N LEU A 781 -37.02 19.86 40.03
CA LEU A 781 -37.83 18.76 40.56
C LEU A 781 -39.35 18.88 40.36
N ASN A 782 -39.89 20.10 40.45
CA ASN A 782 -41.32 20.39 40.39
C ASN A 782 -41.82 20.77 38.99
N THR A 783 -40.95 20.82 37.98
CA THR A 783 -41.35 21.03 36.58
C THR A 783 -42.36 19.94 36.20
N SER A 784 -43.45 20.30 35.52
CA SER A 784 -44.42 19.27 35.10
C SER A 784 -43.89 18.46 33.92
N ILE A 785 -44.31 17.20 33.82
CA ILE A 785 -43.93 16.30 32.71
C ILE A 785 -44.28 16.90 31.35
N ALA A 786 -45.44 17.57 31.23
CA ALA A 786 -45.86 18.26 30.01
C ALA A 786 -44.91 19.41 29.63
N GLN A 787 -44.50 20.22 30.60
CA GLN A 787 -43.54 21.31 30.38
C GLN A 787 -42.17 20.77 29.97
N LEU A 788 -41.68 19.71 30.63
CA LEU A 788 -40.44 19.06 30.28
C LEU A 788 -40.47 18.51 28.84
N ALA A 789 -41.52 17.75 28.48
CA ALA A 789 -41.67 17.20 27.14
C ALA A 789 -41.70 18.29 26.06
N SER A 790 -42.36 19.43 26.34
CA SER A 790 -42.37 20.59 25.46
C SER A 790 -40.98 21.22 25.30
N GLN A 791 -40.23 21.37 26.40
CA GLN A 791 -38.86 21.91 26.37
C GLN A 791 -37.89 20.97 25.64
N MET A 792 -37.99 19.66 25.85
CA MET A 792 -37.19 18.65 25.15
C MET A 792 -37.49 18.66 23.64
N THR A 793 -38.77 18.78 23.27
CA THR A 793 -39.19 18.87 21.86
C THR A 793 -38.70 20.16 21.21
N ALA A 794 -38.85 21.31 21.87
CA ALA A 794 -38.45 22.61 21.34
C ALA A 794 -36.93 22.71 21.11
N ARG A 795 -36.14 22.04 21.96
CA ARG A 795 -34.67 22.03 21.87
C ARG A 795 -34.11 20.82 21.13
N ASN A 796 -34.97 19.91 20.64
CA ASN A 796 -34.59 18.70 19.93
C ASN A 796 -33.58 17.82 20.70
N VAL A 797 -33.81 17.64 22.01
CA VAL A 797 -32.97 16.81 22.90
C VAL A 797 -33.72 15.57 23.36
N THR A 798 -32.98 14.49 23.64
CA THR A 798 -33.53 13.18 24.05
C THR A 798 -33.48 12.93 25.56
N ALA A 799 -32.87 13.85 26.30
CA ALA A 799 -32.77 13.81 27.76
C ALA A 799 -32.68 15.22 28.37
N ALA A 800 -33.07 15.32 29.64
CA ALA A 800 -32.93 16.51 30.48
C ALA A 800 -32.42 16.14 31.88
N LEU A 801 -31.59 16.99 32.45
CA LEU A 801 -31.07 16.86 33.80
C LEU A 801 -32.03 17.50 34.82
N VAL A 802 -32.11 16.90 36.00
CA VAL A 802 -32.96 17.37 37.10
C VAL A 802 -32.07 17.95 38.20
N SER A 803 -32.36 19.18 38.58
CA SER A 803 -31.67 19.93 39.63
C SER A 803 -32.48 19.97 40.93
N SER A 804 -31.79 19.93 42.07
CA SER A 804 -32.36 20.16 43.41
C SER A 804 -32.59 21.65 43.69
N GLU A 805 -33.27 21.96 44.80
CA GLU A 805 -33.41 23.34 45.31
C GLU A 805 -32.07 24.03 45.61
N SER A 806 -30.99 23.25 45.80
CA SER A 806 -29.61 23.74 45.98
C SER A 806 -28.82 23.85 44.67
N ALA A 807 -29.48 23.76 43.51
CA ALA A 807 -28.89 23.75 42.17
C ALA A 807 -27.95 22.58 41.86
N ALA A 808 -27.94 21.52 42.68
CA ALA A 808 -27.16 20.31 42.41
C ALA A 808 -27.91 19.40 41.44
N ILE A 809 -27.22 18.84 40.44
CA ILE A 809 -27.82 17.87 39.51
C ILE A 809 -27.93 16.51 40.21
N ILE A 810 -29.16 15.98 40.30
CA ILE A 810 -29.49 14.79 41.09
C ILE A 810 -30.07 13.64 40.26
N GLY A 811 -30.58 13.92 39.06
CA GLY A 811 -31.20 12.90 38.22
C GLY A 811 -31.31 13.29 36.74
N ILE A 812 -31.86 12.39 35.94
CA ILE A 812 -32.08 12.57 34.50
C ILE A 812 -33.45 12.04 34.10
N VAL A 813 -34.08 12.66 33.11
CA VAL A 813 -35.29 12.16 32.44
C VAL A 813 -35.02 12.01 30.96
N THR A 814 -35.39 10.87 30.38
CA THR A 814 -35.16 10.53 28.97
C THR A 814 -36.46 10.24 28.21
N ASP A 815 -36.39 10.16 26.87
CA ASP A 815 -37.51 9.70 26.03
C ASP A 815 -38.01 8.29 26.42
N HIS A 816 -37.14 7.45 26.99
CA HIS A 816 -37.55 6.15 27.52
C HIS A 816 -38.43 6.32 28.76
N ASP A 817 -38.06 7.20 29.69
CA ASP A 817 -38.84 7.44 30.91
C ASP A 817 -40.21 8.03 30.59
N LEU A 818 -40.29 8.97 29.65
CA LEU A 818 -41.56 9.52 29.17
C LEU A 818 -42.47 8.44 28.56
N ARG A 819 -41.91 7.51 27.77
CA ARG A 819 -42.71 6.43 27.18
C ARG A 819 -43.08 5.34 28.19
N ALA A 820 -42.13 4.91 29.01
CA ALA A 820 -42.29 3.76 29.90
C ALA A 820 -43.06 4.12 31.18
N ARG A 821 -42.78 5.28 31.79
CA ARG A 821 -43.33 5.65 33.10
C ARG A 821 -44.51 6.63 33.02
N VAL A 822 -44.73 7.27 31.86
CA VAL A 822 -45.87 8.18 31.66
C VAL A 822 -46.87 7.59 30.69
N LEU A 823 -46.48 7.32 29.44
CA LEU A 823 -47.42 6.87 28.41
C LEU A 823 -47.90 5.43 28.63
N ALA A 824 -47.01 4.50 28.94
CA ALA A 824 -47.39 3.09 29.14
C ALA A 824 -48.21 2.87 30.43
N GLU A 825 -47.98 3.68 31.46
CA GLU A 825 -48.70 3.61 32.75
C GLU A 825 -49.92 4.53 32.83
N ASN A 826 -50.23 5.30 31.76
CA ASN A 826 -51.27 6.35 31.76
C ASN A 826 -51.09 7.39 32.89
N GLY A 827 -49.85 7.77 33.18
CA GLY A 827 -49.51 8.75 34.20
C GLY A 827 -50.00 10.17 33.86
N PRO A 828 -50.41 10.98 34.87
CA PRO A 828 -50.91 12.32 34.63
C PRO A 828 -49.79 13.26 34.16
N SER A 829 -50.01 13.93 33.03
CA SER A 829 -49.04 14.85 32.41
C SER A 829 -48.69 16.09 33.25
N ALA A 830 -49.54 16.41 34.24
CA ALA A 830 -49.32 17.48 35.21
C ALA A 830 -48.45 17.06 36.41
N ALA A 831 -48.12 15.77 36.55
CA ALA A 831 -47.25 15.31 37.64
C ALA A 831 -45.85 15.93 37.52
N PRO A 832 -45.15 16.12 38.66
CA PRO A 832 -43.81 16.68 38.69
C PRO A 832 -42.77 15.66 38.20
N ILE A 833 -41.73 16.11 37.50
CA ILE A 833 -40.75 15.24 36.82
C ILE A 833 -39.92 14.35 37.76
N HIS A 834 -39.80 14.71 39.05
CA HIS A 834 -39.09 13.87 40.01
C HIS A 834 -39.74 12.50 40.25
N THR A 835 -41.03 12.33 39.90
CA THR A 835 -41.72 11.04 40.00
C THR A 835 -41.30 10.06 38.92
N ILE A 836 -40.73 10.56 37.80
CA ILE A 836 -40.33 9.75 36.65
C ILE A 836 -38.84 9.75 36.39
N MET A 837 -38.06 10.58 37.07
CA MET A 837 -36.61 10.68 36.87
C MET A 837 -35.87 9.40 37.28
N SER A 838 -34.71 9.19 36.67
CA SER A 838 -33.76 8.16 37.05
C SER A 838 -32.66 8.77 37.91
N ALA A 839 -32.42 8.17 39.09
CA ALA A 839 -31.40 8.56 40.06
C ALA A 839 -30.86 7.29 40.76
N PRO A 840 -29.57 7.23 41.15
CA PRO A 840 -28.54 8.27 41.01
C PRO A 840 -28.08 8.49 39.56
N LEU A 841 -27.60 9.69 39.25
CA LEU A 841 -27.09 10.04 37.92
C LEU A 841 -25.79 9.29 37.61
N THR A 842 -25.74 8.56 36.50
CA THR A 842 -24.52 7.92 36.01
C THR A 842 -23.59 8.95 35.37
N LYS A 843 -22.36 9.05 35.88
CA LYS A 843 -21.38 10.07 35.50
C LYS A 843 -20.14 9.47 34.84
N ILE A 844 -19.45 10.28 34.04
CA ILE A 844 -18.17 9.95 33.43
C ILE A 844 -17.26 11.20 33.32
N PRO A 845 -15.94 11.11 33.58
CA PRO A 845 -15.04 12.25 33.45
C PRO A 845 -14.88 12.71 32.00
N GLU A 846 -14.76 14.02 31.75
CA GLU A 846 -14.62 14.60 30.39
C GLU A 846 -13.44 14.07 29.56
N HIS A 847 -12.40 13.57 30.23
CA HIS A 847 -11.19 13.02 29.59
C HIS A 847 -11.28 11.51 29.34
N ALA A 848 -12.37 10.85 29.75
CA ALA A 848 -12.58 9.43 29.50
C ALA A 848 -12.67 9.18 27.99
N LEU A 849 -12.24 8.00 27.57
CA LEU A 849 -12.23 7.61 26.17
C LEU A 849 -13.61 7.15 25.71
N ILE A 850 -13.87 7.21 24.40
CA ILE A 850 -15.18 6.86 23.84
C ILE A 850 -15.53 5.39 24.09
N TYR A 851 -14.55 4.47 24.04
CA TYR A 851 -14.82 3.09 24.45
C TYR A 851 -15.23 3.00 25.93
N GLU A 852 -14.62 3.81 26.81
CA GLU A 852 -14.95 3.82 28.25
C GLU A 852 -16.37 4.32 28.49
N ALA A 853 -16.83 5.28 27.68
CA ALA A 853 -18.20 5.77 27.72
C ALA A 853 -19.22 4.73 27.23
N LEU A 854 -18.90 4.00 26.15
CA LEU A 854 -19.74 2.91 25.65
C LEU A 854 -19.84 1.79 26.68
N MET A 855 -18.70 1.37 27.26
CA MET A 855 -18.66 0.38 28.33
C MET A 855 -19.47 0.84 29.54
N ARG A 856 -19.31 2.11 29.97
CA ARG A 856 -20.03 2.64 31.12
C ARG A 856 -21.54 2.73 30.89
N MET A 857 -21.99 3.01 29.67
CA MET A 857 -23.40 2.96 29.28
C MET A 857 -23.95 1.53 29.38
N GLU A 858 -23.20 0.56 28.85
CA GLU A 858 -23.59 -0.85 28.85
C GLU A 858 -23.61 -1.44 30.26
N GLU A 859 -22.56 -1.23 31.06
CA GLU A 859 -22.44 -1.67 32.45
C GLU A 859 -23.63 -1.20 33.32
N ASN A 860 -24.08 0.03 33.12
CA ASN A 860 -25.17 0.62 33.91
C ASN A 860 -26.55 0.48 33.25
N GLY A 861 -26.63 -0.15 32.06
CA GLY A 861 -27.87 -0.26 31.30
C GLY A 861 -28.50 1.08 30.92
N VAL A 862 -27.71 2.15 30.85
CA VAL A 862 -28.16 3.51 30.55
C VAL A 862 -27.78 3.90 29.12
N ARG A 863 -28.62 4.70 28.47
CA ARG A 863 -28.34 5.21 27.11
C ARG A 863 -27.72 6.59 27.10
N HIS A 864 -27.58 7.20 28.27
CA HIS A 864 -27.11 8.57 28.46
C HIS A 864 -26.14 8.60 29.65
N LEU A 865 -25.04 9.34 29.53
CA LEU A 865 -24.08 9.58 30.63
C LEU A 865 -23.91 11.08 30.83
N ALA A 866 -23.85 11.51 32.09
CA ALA A 866 -23.50 12.86 32.46
C ALA A 866 -21.97 13.03 32.48
N VAL A 867 -21.47 14.05 31.80
CA VAL A 867 -20.04 14.33 31.71
C VAL A 867 -19.63 15.29 32.82
N GLU A 868 -18.63 14.89 33.59
CA GLU A 868 -18.10 15.62 34.75
C GLU A 868 -16.75 16.26 34.41
N ASP A 869 -16.62 17.56 34.68
CA ASP A 869 -15.36 18.28 34.53
C ASP A 869 -14.38 17.95 35.68
N ARG A 870 -13.15 18.50 35.61
CA ARG A 870 -12.15 18.34 36.68
C ARG A 870 -12.59 18.92 38.04
N GLY A 871 -13.57 19.82 38.05
CA GLY A 871 -14.13 20.45 39.25
C GLY A 871 -15.30 19.69 39.87
N GLY A 872 -15.71 18.56 39.27
CA GLY A 872 -16.83 17.76 39.73
C GLY A 872 -18.21 18.27 39.29
N GLN A 873 -18.26 19.24 38.36
CA GLN A 873 -19.50 19.78 37.84
C GLN A 873 -19.93 19.04 36.57
N ILE A 874 -21.24 18.84 36.42
CA ILE A 874 -21.80 18.24 35.20
C ILE A 874 -21.85 19.30 34.11
N VAL A 875 -21.07 19.10 33.05
CA VAL A 875 -20.92 20.05 31.94
C VAL A 875 -21.75 19.66 30.71
N SER A 876 -22.02 18.38 30.48
CA SER A 876 -22.82 17.92 29.34
C SER A 876 -23.43 16.53 29.56
N VAL A 877 -24.22 16.05 28.60
CA VAL A 877 -24.73 14.67 28.55
C VAL A 877 -24.43 14.09 27.17
N ILE A 878 -23.88 12.89 27.16
CA ILE A 878 -23.62 12.10 25.94
C ILE A 878 -24.62 10.96 25.83
N ASP A 879 -25.07 10.65 24.62
CA ASP A 879 -26.01 9.55 24.35
C ASP A 879 -25.36 8.45 23.49
N ASN A 880 -25.85 7.22 23.62
CA ASN A 880 -25.31 6.05 22.92
C ASN A 880 -25.39 6.21 21.38
N LYS A 881 -26.42 6.89 20.87
CA LYS A 881 -26.56 7.17 19.44
C LYS A 881 -25.42 8.08 18.95
N SER A 882 -24.95 9.00 19.77
CA SER A 882 -23.87 9.94 19.48
C SER A 882 -22.50 9.26 19.53
N LEU A 883 -22.31 8.30 20.42
CA LEU A 883 -21.09 7.48 20.50
C LEU A 883 -20.99 6.45 19.35
N ILE A 884 -22.11 5.77 19.02
CA ILE A 884 -22.17 4.76 17.94
C ILE A 884 -22.16 5.39 16.54
N GLN A 885 -22.78 6.56 16.35
CA GLN A 885 -22.73 7.26 15.06
C GLN A 885 -21.29 7.58 14.66
N PHE A 886 -20.41 7.75 15.62
CA PHE A 886 -19.03 8.12 15.37
C PHE A 886 -18.14 6.88 15.11
N GLN A 887 -18.44 5.76 15.79
CA GLN A 887 -17.78 4.45 15.61
C GLN A 887 -17.93 3.83 14.21
N ARG A 888 -19.04 4.12 13.52
CA ARG A 888 -19.26 3.53 12.20
C ARG A 888 -18.78 4.41 11.06
N TYR A 889 -18.78 5.74 11.17
CA TYR A 889 -18.99 6.56 9.98
C TYR A 889 -18.65 8.05 10.15
N GLY A 890 -17.45 8.46 10.57
CA GLY A 890 -17.04 9.88 10.42
C GLY A 890 -17.34 10.43 9.00
N PRO A 891 -16.90 9.74 7.93
CA PRO A 891 -17.27 10.05 6.55
C PRO A 891 -18.73 9.75 6.24
N ILE A 892 -19.24 8.57 6.59
CA ILE A 892 -20.53 8.08 6.09
C ILE A 892 -21.73 8.66 6.86
N VAL A 893 -21.57 9.15 8.09
CA VAL A 893 -22.60 9.89 8.83
C VAL A 893 -22.67 11.26 8.24
N ILE A 894 -21.52 11.91 8.00
CA ILE A 894 -21.48 13.18 7.28
C ILE A 894 -22.11 13.00 5.89
N SER A 895 -21.71 11.99 5.10
CA SER A 895 -22.31 11.70 3.79
C SER A 895 -23.80 11.35 3.87
N ARG A 896 -24.27 10.68 4.93
CA ARG A 896 -25.68 10.32 5.14
C ARG A 896 -26.53 11.49 5.64
N GLU A 897 -25.98 12.36 6.47
CA GLU A 897 -26.60 13.63 6.87
C GLU A 897 -26.71 14.56 5.66
N ILE A 898 -25.62 14.67 4.89
CA ILE A 898 -25.59 15.39 3.63
C ILE A 898 -26.63 14.84 2.66
N SER A 899 -26.69 13.51 2.43
CA SER A 899 -27.65 12.92 1.49
C SER A 899 -29.12 13.09 1.90
N ARG A 900 -29.38 13.38 3.19
CA ARG A 900 -30.71 13.67 3.74
C ARG A 900 -31.03 15.16 3.90
N SER A 901 -30.05 16.04 3.68
CA SER A 901 -30.18 17.48 3.92
C SER A 901 -31.30 18.09 3.07
N ALA A 902 -32.21 18.85 3.66
CA ALA A 902 -33.35 19.44 2.96
C ALA A 902 -32.98 20.69 2.16
N SER A 903 -31.81 21.28 2.42
CA SER A 903 -31.36 22.53 1.78
C SER A 903 -29.85 22.56 1.53
N PRO A 904 -29.36 23.42 0.60
CA PRO A 904 -27.92 23.62 0.40
C PRO A 904 -27.18 24.10 1.66
N ALA A 905 -27.86 24.86 2.53
CA ALA A 905 -27.30 25.33 3.79
C ALA A 905 -27.02 24.17 4.77
N GLU A 906 -27.92 23.17 4.84
CA GLU A 906 -27.72 21.96 5.64
C GLU A 906 -26.58 21.09 5.07
N VAL A 907 -26.49 20.96 3.74
CA VAL A 907 -25.34 20.30 3.08
C VAL A 907 -24.03 20.96 3.49
N ALA A 908 -23.99 22.30 3.47
CA ALA A 908 -22.83 23.07 3.89
C ALA A 908 -22.49 22.90 5.38
N GLN A 909 -23.49 22.76 6.25
CA GLN A 909 -23.27 22.49 7.67
C GLN A 909 -22.63 21.12 7.89
N GLY A 910 -23.08 20.09 7.17
CA GLY A 910 -22.46 18.76 7.19
C GLY A 910 -21.01 18.80 6.73
N ALA A 911 -20.73 19.45 5.60
CA ALA A 911 -19.39 19.54 5.02
C ALA A 911 -18.36 20.27 5.93
N ARG A 912 -18.79 21.27 6.72
CA ARG A 912 -17.91 22.02 7.66
C ARG A 912 -17.29 21.15 8.75
N ARG A 913 -17.82 19.96 9.02
CA ARG A 913 -17.29 19.02 10.03
C ARG A 913 -16.07 18.23 9.53
N THR A 914 -15.70 18.40 8.26
CA THR A 914 -14.63 17.65 7.60
C THR A 914 -13.21 17.94 8.14
N PRO A 915 -12.78 19.20 8.35
CA PRO A 915 -11.40 19.46 8.80
C PRO A 915 -11.04 18.87 10.17
N PRO A 916 -11.89 18.95 11.21
CA PRO A 916 -11.63 18.27 12.49
C PRO A 916 -11.46 16.76 12.33
N LEU A 917 -12.27 16.11 11.48
CA LEU A 917 -12.18 14.67 11.22
C LEU A 917 -10.88 14.30 10.50
N VAL A 918 -10.45 15.10 9.51
CA VAL A 918 -9.15 14.92 8.84
C VAL A 918 -8.00 15.03 9.84
N LYS A 919 -8.06 15.99 10.76
CA LYS A 919 -7.06 16.11 11.84
C LYS A 919 -7.01 14.84 12.69
N THR A 920 -8.14 14.35 13.19
CA THR A 920 -8.22 13.11 13.98
C THR A 920 -7.59 11.92 13.25
N LEU A 921 -7.87 11.77 11.94
CA LEU A 921 -7.29 10.69 11.14
C LEU A 921 -5.78 10.86 10.94
N MET A 922 -5.29 12.08 10.74
CA MET A 922 -3.86 12.33 10.58
C MET A 922 -3.08 12.13 11.88
N ASP A 923 -3.65 12.54 13.03
CA ASP A 923 -3.04 12.35 14.36
C ASP A 923 -2.97 10.87 14.75
N SER A 924 -3.91 10.06 14.24
CA SER A 924 -3.98 8.62 14.47
C SER A 924 -3.10 7.80 13.50
N SER A 925 -2.19 8.46 12.77
CA SER A 925 -1.28 7.84 11.80
C SER A 925 -1.98 7.08 10.66
N ALA A 926 -3.18 7.50 10.28
CA ALA A 926 -3.86 6.95 9.11
C ALA A 926 -3.04 7.23 7.83
N ARG A 927 -3.07 6.29 6.88
CA ARG A 927 -2.46 6.49 5.56
C ARG A 927 -3.16 7.65 4.83
N PRO A 928 -2.43 8.56 4.16
CA PRO A 928 -3.02 9.70 3.45
C PRO A 928 -4.12 9.32 2.45
N ARG A 929 -3.96 8.17 1.77
CA ARG A 929 -4.95 7.59 0.85
C ARG A 929 -6.34 7.44 1.48
N HIS A 930 -6.45 7.11 2.77
CA HIS A 930 -7.77 6.97 3.42
C HIS A 930 -8.44 8.32 3.64
N VAL A 931 -7.63 9.31 4.00
CA VAL A 931 -8.09 10.67 4.25
C VAL A 931 -8.61 11.28 2.95
N THR A 932 -7.90 11.10 1.83
CA THR A 932 -8.34 11.59 0.51
C THR A 932 -9.59 10.86 0.02
N ASN A 933 -9.69 9.54 0.21
CA ASN A 933 -10.89 8.77 -0.15
C ASN A 933 -12.12 9.19 0.67
N MET A 934 -11.94 9.43 1.97
CA MET A 934 -12.99 10.01 2.83
C MET A 934 -13.44 11.38 2.29
N LEU A 935 -12.49 12.28 2.01
CA LEU A 935 -12.78 13.62 1.51
C LEU A 935 -13.56 13.55 0.19
N ALA A 936 -13.15 12.68 -0.72
CA ALA A 936 -13.84 12.44 -1.97
C ALA A 936 -15.27 11.94 -1.75
N SER A 937 -15.48 11.00 -0.83
CA SER A 937 -16.82 10.48 -0.52
C SER A 937 -17.77 11.53 0.08
N ILE A 938 -17.27 12.43 0.92
CA ILE A 938 -18.05 13.54 1.48
C ILE A 938 -18.41 14.56 0.38
N CYS A 939 -17.43 14.90 -0.48
CA CYS A 939 -17.62 15.81 -1.60
C CYS A 939 -18.62 15.27 -2.63
N ASP A 940 -18.57 13.97 -2.92
CA ASP A 940 -19.54 13.29 -3.79
C ASP A 940 -20.94 13.32 -3.21
N ALA A 941 -21.10 12.96 -1.95
CA ALA A 941 -22.41 13.00 -1.29
C ALA A 941 -23.00 14.41 -1.31
N ALA A 942 -22.17 15.45 -1.13
CA ALA A 942 -22.59 16.84 -1.25
C ALA A 942 -23.02 17.17 -2.67
N THR A 943 -22.23 16.77 -3.66
CA THR A 943 -22.53 16.97 -5.09
C THR A 943 -23.84 16.29 -5.48
N GLU A 944 -23.98 15.00 -5.19
CA GLU A 944 -25.19 14.20 -5.47
C GLU A 944 -26.42 14.84 -4.82
N ARG A 945 -26.32 15.27 -3.56
CA ARG A 945 -27.45 15.89 -2.89
C ARG A 945 -27.82 17.23 -3.51
N LEU A 946 -26.83 18.06 -3.81
CA LEU A 946 -27.07 19.36 -4.43
C LEU A 946 -27.68 19.22 -5.83
N VAL A 947 -27.25 18.21 -6.60
CA VAL A 947 -27.90 17.87 -7.88
C VAL A 947 -29.36 17.50 -7.65
N GLN A 948 -29.66 16.65 -6.66
CA GLN A 948 -31.04 16.27 -6.36
C GLN A 948 -31.90 17.45 -5.90
N LEU A 949 -31.35 18.34 -5.06
CA LEU A 949 -32.05 19.56 -4.61
C LEU A 949 -32.31 20.52 -5.79
N ALA A 950 -31.35 20.67 -6.69
CA ALA A 950 -31.52 21.48 -7.89
C ALA A 950 -32.55 20.88 -8.86
N ILE A 951 -32.60 19.56 -9.03
CA ILE A 951 -33.67 18.87 -9.80
C ILE A 951 -35.04 19.09 -9.15
N ASN A 952 -35.14 19.01 -7.82
CA ASN A 952 -36.40 19.24 -7.12
C ASN A 952 -36.95 20.66 -7.34
N GLU A 953 -36.05 21.64 -7.50
CA GLU A 953 -36.42 23.03 -7.79
C GLU A 953 -36.74 23.27 -9.28
N LEU A 954 -35.90 22.75 -10.19
CA LEU A 954 -36.02 22.99 -11.63
C LEU A 954 -37.04 22.08 -12.34
N GLY A 955 -37.46 20.98 -11.70
CA GLY A 955 -38.26 19.92 -12.30
C GLY A 955 -37.40 18.80 -12.88
N PRO A 956 -38.01 17.71 -13.38
CA PRO A 956 -37.27 16.54 -13.89
C PRO A 956 -36.38 16.87 -15.10
N PRO A 957 -35.22 16.21 -15.23
CA PRO A 957 -34.29 16.50 -16.32
C PRO A 957 -34.89 16.13 -17.69
N PRO A 958 -34.71 16.99 -18.72
CA PRO A 958 -35.31 16.79 -20.04
C PRO A 958 -34.60 15.72 -20.89
N ALA A 959 -33.41 15.27 -20.49
CA ALA A 959 -32.63 14.21 -21.13
C ALA A 959 -31.77 13.47 -20.10
N THR A 960 -31.27 12.29 -20.46
CA THR A 960 -30.28 11.56 -19.66
C THR A 960 -29.00 12.37 -19.57
N PHE A 961 -28.42 12.48 -18.39
CA PHE A 961 -27.18 13.22 -18.18
C PHE A 961 -26.27 12.53 -17.16
N ALA A 962 -25.02 12.97 -17.13
CA ALA A 962 -24.01 12.65 -16.15
C ALA A 962 -23.39 13.95 -15.63
N PHE A 963 -23.41 14.14 -14.32
CA PHE A 963 -22.59 15.13 -13.65
C PHE A 963 -21.23 14.48 -13.36
N ILE A 964 -20.18 15.06 -13.92
CA ILE A 964 -18.82 14.53 -13.85
C ILE A 964 -17.95 15.37 -12.92
N ALA A 965 -17.11 14.69 -12.16
CA ALA A 965 -15.97 15.29 -11.49
C ALA A 965 -14.71 15.10 -12.31
N MET A 966 -13.80 16.07 -12.24
CA MET A 966 -12.54 16.09 -12.96
C MET A 966 -11.38 16.40 -12.00
N GLY A 967 -10.14 16.37 -12.49
CA GLY A 967 -8.98 16.77 -11.72
C GLY A 967 -8.81 15.98 -10.43
N SER A 968 -8.51 16.67 -9.32
CA SER A 968 -8.27 15.99 -8.04
C SER A 968 -9.52 15.29 -7.48
N GLN A 969 -10.71 15.80 -7.76
CA GLN A 969 -11.97 15.12 -7.40
C GLN A 969 -12.18 13.87 -8.24
N GLY A 970 -11.92 13.94 -9.54
CA GLY A 970 -12.03 12.80 -10.44
C GLY A 970 -11.01 11.68 -10.16
N ARG A 971 -9.84 12.03 -9.60
CA ARG A 971 -8.85 11.07 -9.09
C ARG A 971 -9.09 10.61 -7.65
N GLN A 972 -10.04 11.21 -6.93
CA GLN A 972 -10.30 10.97 -5.50
C GLN A 972 -9.11 11.31 -4.57
N GLU A 973 -8.32 12.31 -4.96
CA GLU A 973 -7.09 12.76 -4.29
C GLU A 973 -7.23 14.17 -3.70
N GLN A 974 -8.46 14.56 -3.36
CA GLN A 974 -8.77 15.89 -2.80
C GLN A 974 -8.14 16.07 -1.41
N THR A 975 -7.83 17.32 -1.09
CA THR A 975 -7.34 17.73 0.23
C THR A 975 -8.26 18.77 0.84
N LEU A 976 -7.92 19.33 2.01
CA LEU A 976 -8.72 20.40 2.64
C LEU A 976 -8.71 21.70 1.82
N LEU A 977 -7.70 21.89 0.96
CA LEU A 977 -7.65 22.96 -0.04
C LEU A 977 -7.90 22.36 -1.43
N THR A 978 -9.15 22.38 -1.86
CA THR A 978 -9.56 21.91 -3.19
C THR A 978 -10.59 22.86 -3.80
N ASP A 979 -10.46 23.14 -5.08
CA ASP A 979 -11.43 23.87 -5.90
C ASP A 979 -12.41 22.90 -6.60
N GLN A 980 -13.43 23.47 -7.24
CA GLN A 980 -14.44 22.74 -7.99
C GLN A 980 -13.99 22.48 -9.44
N ASP A 981 -13.69 21.21 -9.76
CA ASP A 981 -13.44 20.77 -11.15
C ASP A 981 -14.57 19.82 -11.58
N ASN A 982 -15.60 20.34 -12.25
CA ASN A 982 -16.79 19.55 -12.61
C ASN A 982 -17.44 19.98 -13.94
N GLY A 983 -18.32 19.12 -14.46
CA GLY A 983 -18.99 19.32 -15.75
C GLY A 983 -20.26 18.49 -15.89
N ILE A 984 -21.03 18.74 -16.95
CA ILE A 984 -22.22 17.97 -17.31
C ILE A 984 -22.09 17.46 -18.74
N ILE A 985 -22.37 16.17 -18.91
CA ILE A 985 -22.54 15.51 -20.20
C ILE A 985 -24.01 15.09 -20.30
N PHE A 986 -24.71 15.48 -21.37
CA PHE A 986 -26.09 15.04 -21.58
C PHE A 986 -26.30 14.41 -22.96
N SER A 987 -27.28 13.51 -23.07
CA SER A 987 -27.69 12.96 -24.35
C SER A 987 -28.50 13.98 -25.13
N ALA A 988 -28.26 14.08 -26.44
CA ALA A 988 -28.99 14.96 -27.35
C ALA A 988 -29.77 14.12 -28.37
N PRO A 989 -31.03 13.74 -28.09
CA PRO A 989 -31.87 13.07 -29.08
C PRO A 989 -32.10 13.97 -30.30
N ALA A 990 -32.13 13.40 -31.50
CA ALA A 990 -32.21 14.15 -32.76
C ALA A 990 -33.44 15.08 -32.89
N ALA A 991 -34.51 14.83 -32.13
CA ALA A 991 -35.74 15.63 -32.12
C ALA A 991 -35.84 16.63 -30.95
N ALA A 992 -34.81 16.74 -30.10
CA ALA A 992 -34.85 17.58 -28.90
C ALA A 992 -34.46 19.05 -29.19
N ASP A 993 -35.10 19.98 -28.50
CA ASP A 993 -34.76 21.41 -28.56
C ASP A 993 -33.47 21.67 -27.75
N MET A 994 -32.36 21.82 -28.47
CA MET A 994 -31.03 22.05 -27.87
C MET A 994 -30.96 23.32 -27.01
N SER A 995 -31.75 24.35 -27.31
CA SER A 995 -31.78 25.58 -26.51
C SER A 995 -32.34 25.31 -25.11
N LYS A 996 -33.43 24.53 -25.04
CA LYS A 996 -34.04 24.12 -23.77
C LYS A 996 -33.16 23.15 -22.98
N LEU A 997 -32.49 22.22 -23.65
CA LEU A 997 -31.54 21.31 -22.99
C LEU A 997 -30.39 22.10 -22.36
N ASN A 998 -29.75 22.97 -23.13
CA ASN A 998 -28.63 23.80 -22.66
C ASN A 998 -29.04 24.70 -21.48
N ASP A 999 -30.19 25.38 -21.59
CA ASP A 999 -30.69 26.27 -20.52
C ASP A 999 -30.97 25.50 -19.22
N TYR A 1000 -31.62 24.32 -19.31
CA TYR A 1000 -31.90 23.50 -18.14
C TYR A 1000 -30.62 23.02 -17.45
N PHE A 1001 -29.68 22.42 -18.20
CA PHE A 1001 -28.47 21.86 -17.60
C PHE A 1001 -27.50 22.94 -17.12
N LEU A 1002 -27.46 24.10 -17.77
CA LEU A 1002 -26.66 25.24 -17.30
C LEU A 1002 -27.20 25.80 -15.98
N LYS A 1003 -28.54 25.91 -15.84
CA LYS A 1003 -29.19 26.28 -14.57
C LYS A 1003 -28.91 25.24 -13.49
N LEU A 1004 -29.00 23.94 -13.81
CA LEU A 1004 -28.66 22.85 -12.90
C LEU A 1004 -27.21 22.98 -12.42
N GLY A 1005 -26.27 23.09 -13.35
CA GLY A 1005 -24.84 23.26 -13.06
C GLY A 1005 -24.56 24.47 -12.18
N THR A 1006 -25.23 25.61 -12.45
CA THR A 1006 -25.10 26.84 -11.66
C THR A 1006 -25.53 26.63 -10.20
N ARG A 1007 -26.72 26.05 -9.95
CA ARG A 1007 -27.21 25.81 -8.58
C ARG A 1007 -26.33 24.83 -7.80
N VAL A 1008 -25.80 23.81 -8.45
CA VAL A 1008 -24.89 22.84 -7.83
C VAL A 1008 -23.57 23.51 -7.45
N CYS A 1009 -22.97 24.30 -8.36
CA CYS A 1009 -21.69 24.98 -8.10
C CYS A 1009 -21.81 26.03 -6.98
N GLU A 1010 -22.93 26.76 -6.92
CA GLU A 1010 -23.24 27.69 -5.83
C GLU A 1010 -23.36 26.98 -4.48
N GLY A 1011 -24.05 25.83 -4.46
CA GLY A 1011 -24.19 25.01 -3.25
C GLY A 1011 -22.85 24.42 -2.77
N LEU A 1012 -22.00 23.98 -3.70
CA LEU A 1012 -20.65 23.49 -3.38
C LEU A 1012 -19.77 24.62 -2.83
N ASN A 1013 -19.86 25.83 -3.39
CA ASN A 1013 -19.18 27.01 -2.87
C ASN A 1013 -19.64 27.34 -1.44
N GLN A 1014 -20.94 27.25 -1.16
CA GLN A 1014 -21.47 27.40 0.19
C GLN A 1014 -20.96 26.32 1.16
N ALA A 1015 -20.74 25.09 0.67
CA ALA A 1015 -20.23 23.97 1.43
C ALA A 1015 -18.71 24.00 1.70
N GLY A 1016 -17.99 25.01 1.18
CA GLY A 1016 -16.58 25.22 1.42
C GLY A 1016 -15.66 24.79 0.27
N TYR A 1017 -16.22 24.46 -0.90
CA TYR A 1017 -15.48 24.15 -2.12
C TYR A 1017 -15.45 25.39 -3.03
N PRO A 1018 -14.41 26.24 -2.99
CA PRO A 1018 -14.36 27.48 -3.74
C PRO A 1018 -14.49 27.26 -5.25
N PHE A 1019 -15.07 28.24 -5.94
CA PHE A 1019 -15.10 28.28 -7.40
C PHE A 1019 -13.70 28.13 -8.00
N CYS A 1020 -13.58 27.33 -9.06
CA CYS A 1020 -12.31 27.15 -9.76
C CYS A 1020 -11.89 28.43 -10.48
N ARG A 1021 -10.61 28.82 -10.29
CA ARG A 1021 -10.03 30.02 -10.92
C ARG A 1021 -9.99 29.92 -12.45
N GLY A 1022 -9.83 28.71 -12.98
CA GLY A 1022 -9.86 28.41 -14.41
C GLY A 1022 -11.27 28.29 -15.00
N ASN A 1023 -12.31 28.51 -14.19
CA ASN A 1023 -13.72 28.43 -14.60
C ASN A 1023 -14.10 27.04 -15.18
N VAL A 1024 -13.50 25.96 -14.65
CA VAL A 1024 -13.74 24.55 -15.02
C VAL A 1024 -14.90 23.97 -14.20
N MET A 1025 -16.10 24.46 -14.46
CA MET A 1025 -17.30 24.14 -13.68
C MET A 1025 -18.52 23.92 -14.57
N ALA A 1026 -19.46 23.10 -14.12
CA ALA A 1026 -20.74 22.83 -14.79
C ALA A 1026 -21.62 24.08 -14.98
N SER A 1027 -21.34 25.17 -14.25
CA SER A 1027 -21.97 26.48 -14.43
C SER A 1027 -21.47 27.24 -15.67
N ASN A 1028 -20.45 26.73 -16.36
CA ASN A 1028 -19.91 27.31 -17.58
C ASN A 1028 -20.43 26.54 -18.80
N PRO A 1029 -21.00 27.21 -19.82
CA PRO A 1029 -21.48 26.55 -21.05
C PRO A 1029 -20.43 25.70 -21.76
N ARG A 1030 -19.13 26.00 -21.58
CA ARG A 1030 -18.04 25.20 -22.14
C ARG A 1030 -17.95 23.80 -21.54
N TRP A 1031 -18.40 23.60 -20.30
CA TRP A 1031 -18.32 22.32 -19.57
C TRP A 1031 -19.69 21.70 -19.28
N CYS A 1032 -20.74 22.28 -19.83
CA CYS A 1032 -22.11 21.77 -19.79
C CYS A 1032 -22.59 21.58 -21.23
N ARG A 1033 -22.30 20.41 -21.82
CA ARG A 1033 -22.51 20.15 -23.25
C ARG A 1033 -23.04 18.74 -23.52
N SER A 1034 -23.54 18.54 -24.72
CA SER A 1034 -23.97 17.21 -25.18
C SER A 1034 -22.77 16.28 -25.38
N LEU A 1035 -23.00 14.97 -25.30
CA LEU A 1035 -21.95 13.97 -25.55
C LEU A 1035 -21.25 14.15 -26.91
N PRO A 1036 -21.95 14.38 -28.05
CA PRO A 1036 -21.28 14.66 -29.32
C PRO A 1036 -20.38 15.91 -29.26
N ALA A 1037 -20.83 16.98 -28.60
CA ALA A 1037 -20.03 18.20 -28.48
C ALA A 1037 -18.80 18.03 -27.58
N TRP A 1038 -18.88 17.16 -26.57
CA TRP A 1038 -17.73 16.74 -25.77
C TRP A 1038 -16.74 15.94 -26.61
N ILE A 1039 -17.21 14.96 -27.40
CA ILE A 1039 -16.37 14.15 -28.30
C ILE A 1039 -15.62 15.04 -29.29
N THR A 1040 -16.34 15.92 -30.02
CA THR A 1040 -15.72 16.84 -30.97
C THR A 1040 -14.70 17.76 -30.29
N GLY A 1041 -15.01 18.26 -29.08
CA GLY A 1041 -14.06 19.07 -28.32
C GLY A 1041 -12.76 18.32 -28.01
N PHE A 1042 -12.84 17.07 -27.54
CA PHE A 1042 -11.64 16.27 -27.28
C PHE A 1042 -10.87 15.90 -28.55
N GLU A 1043 -11.55 15.60 -29.65
CA GLU A 1043 -10.90 15.35 -30.94
C GLU A 1043 -10.13 16.60 -31.40
N GLU A 1044 -10.78 17.78 -31.39
CA GLU A 1044 -10.13 19.04 -31.72
C GLU A 1044 -8.90 19.29 -30.83
N TRP A 1045 -9.02 19.07 -29.52
CA TRP A 1045 -7.93 19.25 -28.57
C TRP A 1045 -6.78 18.28 -28.76
N ILE A 1046 -7.05 17.02 -29.11
CA ILE A 1046 -6.01 16.01 -29.37
C ILE A 1046 -5.29 16.30 -30.69
N HIS A 1047 -6.00 16.79 -31.71
CA HIS A 1047 -5.43 17.04 -33.04
C HIS A 1047 -4.71 18.40 -33.17
N HIS A 1048 -5.14 19.44 -32.45
CA HIS A 1048 -4.62 20.82 -32.61
C HIS A 1048 -3.68 21.26 -31.46
N SER A 1049 -3.15 20.33 -30.67
CA SER A 1049 -2.52 20.65 -29.39
C SER A 1049 -1.25 21.53 -29.52
N GLU A 1050 -1.38 22.84 -29.31
CA GLU A 1050 -0.23 23.70 -28.98
C GLU A 1050 0.22 23.49 -27.52
N PRO A 1051 1.51 23.73 -27.17
CA PRO A 1051 2.06 23.41 -25.84
C PRO A 1051 1.32 24.03 -24.64
N GLN A 1052 0.63 25.16 -24.84
CA GLN A 1052 -0.03 25.91 -23.77
C GLN A 1052 -1.45 25.41 -23.48
N GLU A 1053 -2.15 24.83 -24.47
CA GLU A 1053 -3.50 24.26 -24.29
C GLU A 1053 -3.44 22.90 -23.56
N ILE A 1054 -2.34 22.16 -23.67
CA ILE A 1054 -2.17 20.83 -23.07
C ILE A 1054 -2.15 20.87 -21.53
N ILE A 1055 -1.71 21.97 -20.93
CA ILE A 1055 -1.71 22.17 -19.47
C ILE A 1055 -3.14 22.12 -18.93
N ASP A 1056 -4.04 22.88 -19.56
CA ASP A 1056 -5.46 22.92 -19.21
C ASP A 1056 -6.13 21.57 -19.52
N LEU A 1057 -5.73 20.89 -20.60
CA LEU A 1057 -6.29 19.62 -21.04
C LEU A 1057 -6.02 18.44 -20.11
N SER A 1058 -4.93 18.48 -19.33
CA SER A 1058 -4.49 17.36 -18.51
C SER A 1058 -5.48 16.98 -17.39
N ILE A 1059 -6.28 17.94 -16.91
CA ILE A 1059 -7.34 17.76 -15.91
C ILE A 1059 -8.48 16.90 -16.48
N PHE A 1060 -8.76 17.04 -17.77
CA PHE A 1060 -9.92 16.46 -18.45
C PHE A 1060 -9.76 14.98 -18.77
N PHE A 1061 -8.57 14.39 -18.59
CA PHE A 1061 -8.39 12.93 -18.68
C PHE A 1061 -8.66 12.22 -17.34
N ASP A 1062 -8.89 12.97 -16.26
CA ASP A 1062 -9.20 12.43 -14.93
C ASP A 1062 -10.67 12.64 -14.58
N PHE A 1063 -11.58 12.24 -15.47
CA PHE A 1063 -13.02 12.40 -15.23
C PHE A 1063 -13.68 11.12 -14.74
N ARG A 1064 -14.66 11.27 -13.84
CA ARG A 1064 -15.58 10.20 -13.44
C ARG A 1064 -16.99 10.72 -13.24
N THR A 1065 -17.98 9.85 -13.40
CA THR A 1065 -19.37 10.16 -13.05
C THR A 1065 -19.53 10.23 -11.53
N VAL A 1066 -20.19 11.29 -11.05
CA VAL A 1066 -20.62 11.44 -9.65
C VAL A 1066 -22.13 11.22 -9.54
N TYR A 1067 -22.91 11.76 -10.48
CA TYR A 1067 -24.38 11.58 -10.51
C TYR A 1067 -24.86 11.36 -11.95
N GLY A 1068 -25.90 10.55 -12.14
CA GLY A 1068 -26.51 10.30 -13.44
C GLY A 1068 -25.98 9.05 -14.15
N ASN A 1069 -26.08 9.00 -15.48
CA ASN A 1069 -25.77 7.79 -16.25
C ASN A 1069 -24.28 7.71 -16.63
N ALA A 1070 -23.57 6.72 -16.05
CA ALA A 1070 -22.16 6.47 -16.31
C ALA A 1070 -21.82 6.04 -17.76
N ASP A 1071 -22.79 5.52 -18.52
CA ASP A 1071 -22.59 5.11 -19.91
C ASP A 1071 -22.10 6.28 -20.78
N LEU A 1072 -22.57 7.50 -20.51
CA LEU A 1072 -22.13 8.71 -21.21
C LEU A 1072 -20.63 8.97 -21.01
N THR A 1073 -20.11 8.74 -19.80
CA THR A 1073 -18.68 8.87 -19.52
C THR A 1073 -17.86 7.73 -20.11
N LEU A 1074 -18.39 6.51 -20.11
CA LEU A 1074 -17.73 5.36 -20.71
C LEU A 1074 -17.60 5.52 -22.22
N GLU A 1075 -18.65 6.00 -22.88
CA GLU A 1075 -18.64 6.29 -24.30
C GLU A 1075 -17.63 7.38 -24.65
N LEU A 1076 -17.63 8.50 -23.90
CA LEU A 1076 -16.64 9.57 -24.09
C LEU A 1076 -15.21 9.04 -23.94
N ARG A 1077 -14.93 8.24 -22.89
CA ARG A 1077 -13.60 7.67 -22.64
C ARG A 1077 -13.16 6.72 -23.75
N ARG A 1078 -14.06 5.88 -24.24
CA ARG A 1078 -13.78 4.95 -25.35
C ARG A 1078 -13.39 5.73 -26.61
N THR A 1079 -14.10 6.81 -26.93
CA THR A 1079 -13.79 7.64 -28.08
C THR A 1079 -12.44 8.34 -27.92
N ILE A 1080 -12.15 8.92 -26.74
CA ILE A 1080 -10.84 9.52 -26.44
C ILE A 1080 -9.70 8.52 -26.65
N HIS A 1081 -9.82 7.29 -26.15
CA HIS A 1081 -8.78 6.27 -26.35
C HIS A 1081 -8.60 5.88 -27.83
N ALA A 1082 -9.69 5.80 -28.59
CA ALA A 1082 -9.63 5.51 -30.02
C ALA A 1082 -8.92 6.64 -30.79
N THR A 1083 -9.18 7.91 -30.45
CA THR A 1083 -8.50 9.06 -31.05
C THR A 1083 -7.01 9.09 -30.70
N LEU A 1084 -6.67 8.89 -29.41
CA LEU A 1084 -5.28 8.90 -28.94
C LEU A 1084 -4.41 7.80 -29.55
N ALA A 1085 -4.98 6.65 -29.92
CA ALA A 1085 -4.23 5.55 -30.52
C ALA A 1085 -3.54 5.96 -31.85
N ASN A 1086 -4.08 6.95 -32.55
CA ASN A 1086 -3.60 7.41 -33.85
C ASN A 1086 -2.79 8.72 -33.79
N GLU A 1087 -2.51 9.25 -32.59
CA GLU A 1087 -1.90 10.59 -32.43
C GLU A 1087 -0.63 10.55 -31.55
N PRO A 1088 0.53 10.12 -32.09
CA PRO A 1088 1.79 10.09 -31.36
C PRO A 1088 2.29 11.47 -30.92
N ALA A 1089 1.99 12.52 -31.69
CA ALA A 1089 2.41 13.90 -31.41
C ALA A 1089 1.86 14.41 -30.08
N PHE A 1090 0.62 14.03 -29.74
CA PHE A 1090 0.00 14.35 -28.45
C PHE A 1090 0.86 13.89 -27.27
N PHE A 1091 1.38 12.65 -27.30
CA PHE A 1091 2.19 12.10 -26.22
C PHE A 1091 3.53 12.82 -26.06
N HIS A 1092 4.14 13.26 -27.17
CA HIS A 1092 5.35 14.06 -27.15
C HIS A 1092 5.11 15.41 -26.45
N HIS A 1093 4.07 16.13 -26.83
CA HIS A 1093 3.76 17.42 -26.22
C HIS A 1093 3.31 17.28 -24.76
N PHE A 1094 2.53 16.25 -24.43
CA PHE A 1094 2.15 15.94 -23.04
C PHE A 1094 3.39 15.65 -22.18
N ALA A 1095 4.33 14.83 -22.68
CA ALA A 1095 5.58 14.53 -22.01
C ALA A 1095 6.43 15.78 -21.77
N GLY A 1096 6.50 16.68 -22.76
CA GLY A 1096 7.22 17.95 -22.67
C GLY A 1096 6.67 18.86 -21.56
N ASN A 1097 5.37 18.81 -21.30
CA ASN A 1097 4.75 19.52 -20.18
C ASN A 1097 4.99 18.83 -18.83
N ALA A 1098 4.86 17.50 -18.78
CA ALA A 1098 5.03 16.71 -17.54
C ALA A 1098 6.41 16.87 -16.88
N VAL A 1099 7.45 17.22 -17.65
CA VAL A 1099 8.82 17.43 -17.15
C VAL A 1099 9.19 18.89 -16.85
N GLN A 1100 8.25 19.84 -16.96
CA GLN A 1100 8.55 21.27 -16.73
C GLN A 1100 8.87 21.62 -15.27
N PHE A 1101 8.32 20.88 -14.30
CA PHE A 1101 8.63 21.09 -12.89
C PHE A 1101 10.12 20.87 -12.66
N LYS A 1102 10.84 21.89 -12.17
CA LYS A 1102 12.25 21.74 -11.79
C LYS A 1102 12.31 21.60 -10.27
N PRO A 1103 12.58 20.40 -9.74
CA PRO A 1103 12.77 20.26 -8.31
C PRO A 1103 13.95 21.15 -7.87
N PRO A 1104 13.95 21.71 -6.65
CA PRO A 1104 14.97 22.65 -6.18
C PRO A 1104 16.29 21.93 -5.86
N PHE A 1105 16.94 21.43 -6.92
CA PHE A 1105 18.27 20.84 -6.89
C PHE A 1105 19.31 21.88 -7.28
N ARG A 1106 20.46 21.89 -6.59
CA ARG A 1106 21.70 22.39 -7.19
C ARG A 1106 22.34 21.27 -8.02
N LEU A 1107 23.19 21.65 -8.98
CA LEU A 1107 23.93 20.80 -9.94
C LEU A 1107 24.77 19.64 -9.33
N LEU A 1108 24.69 19.39 -8.02
CA LEU A 1108 25.52 18.48 -7.22
C LEU A 1108 24.73 17.75 -6.10
N GLY A 1109 23.45 17.41 -6.34
CA GLY A 1109 22.71 16.44 -5.50
C GLY A 1109 22.35 16.86 -4.07
N ASN A 1110 22.83 18.00 -3.57
CA ASN A 1110 22.37 18.58 -2.32
C ASN A 1110 21.14 19.48 -2.55
N ILE A 1111 20.03 19.13 -1.88
CA ILE A 1111 18.80 19.92 -1.87
C ILE A 1111 19.02 21.19 -1.05
N TYR A 1112 18.64 22.33 -1.63
CA TYR A 1112 18.70 23.60 -0.92
C TYR A 1112 17.60 23.65 0.14
N LEU A 1113 17.96 23.48 1.41
CA LEU A 1113 17.10 23.72 2.56
C LEU A 1113 17.46 25.08 3.21
N GLY A 1114 17.51 26.16 2.40
CA GLY A 1114 17.52 27.57 2.86
C GLY A 1114 18.88 28.29 2.94
N GLY A 1115 18.88 29.60 2.63
CA GLY A 1115 19.99 30.53 2.88
C GLY A 1115 20.22 31.66 1.86
N GLY A 1116 19.18 32.34 1.36
CA GLY A 1116 19.29 33.48 0.44
C GLY A 1116 18.45 34.65 0.93
N ALA A 1117 18.95 35.88 0.80
CA ALA A 1117 18.45 37.11 1.43
C ALA A 1117 17.12 37.67 0.87
N THR A 1118 16.14 36.81 0.56
CA THR A 1118 14.78 37.22 0.21
C THR A 1118 13.76 36.40 1.00
N GLU A 1119 12.66 37.01 1.42
CA GLU A 1119 11.60 36.39 2.26
C GLU A 1119 10.98 35.11 1.66
N HIS A 1120 11.24 34.80 0.38
CA HIS A 1120 10.65 33.68 -0.37
C HIS A 1120 11.68 32.63 -0.83
N ALA A 1121 12.97 32.77 -0.48
CA ALA A 1121 14.02 31.82 -0.88
C ALA A 1121 14.01 30.56 0.03
N GLY A 1122 13.56 29.42 -0.51
CA GLY A 1122 13.57 28.13 0.18
C GLY A 1122 12.19 27.55 0.52
N GLU A 1123 11.12 28.09 -0.07
CA GLU A 1123 9.77 27.53 0.01
C GLU A 1123 9.53 26.47 -1.08
N ILE A 1124 8.75 25.44 -0.75
CA ILE A 1124 8.39 24.36 -1.67
C ILE A 1124 6.88 24.22 -1.73
N ASN A 1125 6.32 24.30 -2.93
CA ASN A 1125 4.92 23.95 -3.18
C ASN A 1125 4.77 22.44 -3.39
N LEU A 1126 4.17 21.76 -2.42
CA LEU A 1126 3.96 20.31 -2.45
C LEU A 1126 3.01 19.87 -3.56
N LYS A 1127 2.03 20.71 -3.94
CA LYS A 1127 1.10 20.38 -5.04
C LYS A 1127 1.89 20.22 -6.35
N ASP A 1128 2.77 21.17 -6.65
CA ASP A 1128 3.53 21.18 -7.91
C ASP A 1128 4.49 19.99 -7.99
N ALA A 1129 5.14 19.63 -6.87
CA ALA A 1129 5.99 18.44 -6.80
C ALA A 1129 5.23 17.13 -7.09
N MET A 1130 4.05 16.98 -6.50
CA MET A 1130 3.21 15.79 -6.70
C MET A 1130 2.65 15.71 -8.13
N MET A 1131 2.36 16.86 -8.76
CA MET A 1131 1.80 16.90 -10.12
C MET A 1131 2.70 16.22 -11.16
N THR A 1132 4.01 16.17 -10.95
CA THR A 1132 4.91 15.41 -11.85
C THR A 1132 4.63 13.91 -11.80
N MET A 1133 4.41 13.34 -10.61
CA MET A 1133 4.09 11.92 -10.44
C MET A 1133 2.69 11.60 -10.96
N VAL A 1134 1.74 12.51 -10.75
CA VAL A 1134 0.38 12.41 -11.32
C VAL A 1134 0.44 12.41 -12.85
N SER A 1135 1.19 13.35 -13.44
CA SER A 1135 1.36 13.46 -14.88
C SER A 1135 2.07 12.24 -15.48
N PHE A 1136 3.06 11.67 -14.77
CA PHE A 1136 3.67 10.39 -15.15
C PHE A 1136 2.64 9.27 -15.20
N ALA A 1137 1.93 9.03 -14.09
CA ALA A 1137 0.95 7.95 -14.04
C ALA A 1137 -0.13 8.12 -15.11
N ARG A 1138 -0.60 9.36 -15.35
CA ARG A 1138 -1.59 9.69 -16.37
C ARG A 1138 -1.06 9.47 -17.79
N LEU A 1139 0.13 9.96 -18.11
CA LEU A 1139 0.75 9.84 -19.43
C LEU A 1139 0.87 8.37 -19.85
N TYR A 1140 1.43 7.54 -18.97
CA TYR A 1140 1.58 6.11 -19.24
C TYR A 1140 0.23 5.40 -19.24
N ALA A 1141 -0.70 5.73 -18.34
CA ALA A 1141 -2.05 5.17 -18.38
C ALA A 1141 -2.76 5.45 -19.71
N LEU A 1142 -2.69 6.67 -20.22
CA LEU A 1142 -3.26 7.03 -21.52
C LEU A 1142 -2.58 6.28 -22.66
N ARG A 1143 -1.24 6.19 -22.66
CA ARG A 1143 -0.45 5.49 -23.69
C ARG A 1143 -0.82 4.00 -23.77
N HIS A 1144 -1.10 3.39 -22.63
CA HIS A 1144 -1.41 1.97 -22.51
C HIS A 1144 -2.91 1.68 -22.34
N GLN A 1145 -3.79 2.66 -22.58
CA GLN A 1145 -5.26 2.50 -22.52
C GLN A 1145 -5.76 1.94 -21.18
N ILE A 1146 -5.21 2.46 -20.08
CA ILE A 1146 -5.62 2.14 -18.71
C ILE A 1146 -6.72 3.11 -18.27
N ASN A 1147 -7.86 2.57 -17.84
CA ASN A 1147 -9.07 3.33 -17.51
C ASN A 1147 -9.11 3.90 -16.07
N HIS A 1148 -8.16 3.56 -15.21
CA HIS A 1148 -8.09 4.09 -13.86
C HIS A 1148 -7.86 5.61 -13.87
N THR A 1149 -8.47 6.34 -12.92
CA THR A 1149 -8.23 7.77 -12.73
C THR A 1149 -7.31 8.04 -11.53
N HIS A 1150 -7.42 7.27 -10.46
CA HIS A 1150 -6.58 7.40 -9.26
C HIS A 1150 -5.10 7.15 -9.59
N THR A 1151 -4.19 8.02 -9.12
CA THR A 1151 -2.77 7.99 -9.47
C THR A 1151 -2.10 6.69 -9.03
N LEU A 1152 -2.34 6.26 -7.80
CA LEU A 1152 -1.73 5.03 -7.28
C LEU A 1152 -2.27 3.77 -7.98
N GLU A 1153 -3.56 3.70 -8.30
CA GLU A 1153 -4.14 2.58 -9.07
C GLU A 1153 -3.55 2.52 -10.49
N ARG A 1154 -3.28 3.68 -11.12
CA ARG A 1154 -2.57 3.72 -12.40
C ARG A 1154 -1.17 3.13 -12.27
N ILE A 1155 -0.42 3.49 -11.22
CA ILE A 1155 0.92 2.95 -10.96
C ILE A 1155 0.89 1.43 -10.72
N GLU A 1156 -0.09 0.94 -9.95
CA GLU A 1156 -0.32 -0.49 -9.75
C GLU A 1156 -0.62 -1.20 -11.09
N ALA A 1157 -1.59 -0.68 -11.86
CA ALA A 1157 -1.96 -1.24 -13.17
C ALA A 1157 -0.81 -1.22 -14.20
N LEU A 1158 0.05 -0.19 -14.16
CA LEU A 1158 1.27 -0.14 -14.99
C LEU A 1158 2.29 -1.21 -14.58
N THR A 1159 2.37 -1.53 -13.30
CA THR A 1159 3.23 -2.60 -12.77
C THR A 1159 2.70 -3.97 -13.17
N GLU A 1160 1.39 -4.18 -13.06
CA GLU A 1160 0.71 -5.41 -13.51
C GLU A 1160 0.86 -5.68 -15.01
N ARG A 1161 1.19 -4.65 -15.80
CA ARG A 1161 1.49 -4.77 -17.23
C ARG A 1161 2.99 -4.75 -17.55
N ASN A 1162 3.86 -4.85 -16.54
CA ASN A 1162 5.33 -4.81 -16.66
C ASN A 1162 5.89 -3.56 -17.36
N ILE A 1163 5.16 -2.44 -17.34
CA ILE A 1163 5.61 -1.16 -17.91
C ILE A 1163 6.58 -0.46 -16.95
N ILE A 1164 6.41 -0.70 -15.64
CA ILE A 1164 7.31 -0.26 -14.57
C ILE A 1164 7.65 -1.43 -13.66
N LEU A 1165 8.86 -1.41 -13.08
CA LEU A 1165 9.33 -2.46 -12.18
C LEU A 1165 8.66 -2.36 -10.79
N PRO A 1166 8.42 -3.48 -10.08
CA PRO A 1166 7.84 -3.46 -8.74
C PRO A 1166 8.62 -2.62 -7.72
N ALA A 1167 9.95 -2.57 -7.82
CA ALA A 1167 10.77 -1.70 -6.97
C ALA A 1167 10.48 -0.22 -7.22
N SER A 1168 10.36 0.18 -8.50
CA SER A 1168 10.00 1.56 -8.87
C SER A 1168 8.59 1.92 -8.43
N ARG A 1169 7.64 0.96 -8.49
CA ARG A 1169 6.29 1.13 -7.95
C ARG A 1169 6.32 1.49 -6.46
N ASP A 1170 7.03 0.70 -5.66
CA ASP A 1170 7.08 0.90 -4.20
C ASP A 1170 7.72 2.24 -3.82
N GLU A 1171 8.76 2.64 -4.54
CA GLU A 1171 9.42 3.95 -4.36
C GLU A 1171 8.50 5.12 -4.77
N ILE A 1172 7.76 5.00 -5.87
CA ILE A 1172 6.80 6.01 -6.32
C ILE A 1172 5.65 6.16 -5.32
N ILE A 1173 5.05 5.04 -4.88
CA ILE A 1173 3.95 5.04 -3.89
C ILE A 1173 4.42 5.69 -2.60
N SER A 1174 5.59 5.28 -2.08
CA SER A 1174 6.14 5.81 -0.83
C SER A 1174 6.40 7.33 -0.90
N ALA A 1175 6.97 7.80 -2.01
CA ALA A 1175 7.22 9.23 -2.22
C ALA A 1175 5.90 10.03 -2.34
N TYR A 1176 4.92 9.50 -3.08
CA TYR A 1176 3.61 10.14 -3.23
C TYR A 1176 2.86 10.26 -1.91
N ASP A 1177 2.78 9.17 -1.14
CA ASP A 1177 2.13 9.14 0.17
C ASP A 1177 2.80 10.11 1.14
N PHE A 1178 4.13 10.13 1.18
CA PHE A 1178 4.87 11.06 2.04
C PHE A 1178 4.58 12.53 1.71
N LEU A 1179 4.59 12.90 0.43
CA LEU A 1179 4.25 14.27 0.00
C LEU A 1179 2.80 14.63 0.32
N MET A 1180 1.86 13.69 0.14
CA MET A 1180 0.45 13.89 0.50
C MET A 1180 0.28 14.08 2.02
N GLN A 1181 1.00 13.30 2.82
CA GLN A 1181 1.01 13.41 4.28
C GLN A 1181 1.47 14.80 4.72
N LEU A 1182 2.61 15.28 4.22
CA LEU A 1182 3.12 16.62 4.50
C LEU A 1182 2.13 17.70 4.09
N ARG A 1183 1.47 17.52 2.94
CA ARG A 1183 0.49 18.49 2.41
C ARG A 1183 -0.74 18.59 3.32
N LEU A 1184 -1.30 17.47 3.75
CA LEU A 1184 -2.44 17.44 4.68
C LEU A 1184 -2.06 17.99 6.06
N GLN A 1185 -0.89 17.63 6.59
CA GLN A 1185 -0.39 18.15 7.86
C GLN A 1185 -0.19 19.67 7.83
N ASN A 1186 0.37 20.22 6.74
CA ASN A 1186 0.53 21.66 6.56
C ASN A 1186 -0.82 22.39 6.58
N GLN A 1187 -1.83 21.82 5.89
CA GLN A 1187 -3.18 22.38 5.85
C GLN A 1187 -3.87 22.35 7.22
N ILE A 1188 -3.77 21.24 7.96
CA ILE A 1188 -4.29 21.15 9.33
C ILE A 1188 -3.63 22.18 10.24
N ALA A 1189 -2.30 22.29 10.19
CA ALA A 1189 -1.55 23.25 11.01
C ALA A 1189 -1.92 24.70 10.69
N ALA A 1190 -2.20 25.02 9.42
CA ALA A 1190 -2.70 26.33 9.02
C ALA A 1190 -4.09 26.62 9.63
N ILE A 1191 -5.01 25.66 9.57
CA ILE A 1191 -6.35 25.79 10.18
C ILE A 1191 -6.26 26.04 11.69
N GLN A 1192 -5.45 25.24 12.40
CA GLN A 1192 -5.26 25.39 13.84
C GLN A 1192 -4.65 26.74 14.23
N ALA A 1193 -3.77 27.28 13.39
CA ALA A 1193 -3.16 28.58 13.59
C ALA A 1193 -4.02 29.76 13.08
N GLY A 1194 -5.24 29.52 12.59
CA GLY A 1194 -6.10 30.55 12.00
C GLY A 1194 -5.52 31.20 10.74
N ARG A 1195 -4.61 30.51 10.04
CA ARG A 1195 -3.94 30.98 8.82
C ARG A 1195 -4.64 30.45 7.57
N PRO A 1196 -4.55 31.16 6.42
CA PRO A 1196 -5.11 30.67 5.17
C PRO A 1196 -4.40 29.38 4.74
N LEU A 1197 -5.19 28.44 4.22
CA LEU A 1197 -4.70 27.18 3.68
C LEU A 1197 -3.74 27.43 2.51
N ASN A 1198 -2.63 26.70 2.48
CA ASN A 1198 -1.69 26.70 1.36
C ASN A 1198 -1.03 25.32 1.22
N ASN A 1199 -0.31 25.11 0.12
CA ASN A 1199 0.47 23.90 -0.13
C ASN A 1199 1.98 24.14 0.01
N ILE A 1200 2.37 25.27 0.61
CA ILE A 1200 3.75 25.74 0.66
C ILE A 1200 4.34 25.37 2.01
N ILE A 1201 5.50 24.71 2.00
CA ILE A 1201 6.25 24.37 3.20
C ILE A 1201 7.65 24.98 3.16
N HIS A 1202 8.21 25.24 4.34
CA HIS A 1202 9.63 25.52 4.50
C HIS A 1202 10.34 24.26 4.98
N PRO A 1203 11.21 23.66 4.16
CA PRO A 1203 11.89 22.43 4.53
C PRO A 1203 12.78 22.56 5.78
N GLY A 1204 13.32 23.76 6.04
CA GLY A 1204 14.08 24.05 7.26
C GLY A 1204 13.27 23.98 8.56
N LYS A 1205 11.93 23.95 8.49
CA LYS A 1205 11.04 23.75 9.64
C LYS A 1205 10.68 22.27 9.87
N LEU A 1206 11.09 21.37 8.97
CA LEU A 1206 10.87 19.93 9.10
C LEU A 1206 11.97 19.30 9.98
N GLY A 1207 11.64 18.18 10.64
CA GLY A 1207 12.63 17.38 11.34
C GLY A 1207 13.61 16.69 10.37
N TYR A 1208 14.79 16.30 10.86
CA TYR A 1208 15.85 15.67 10.04
C TYR A 1208 15.35 14.48 9.20
N ILE A 1209 14.54 13.59 9.81
CA ILE A 1209 13.96 12.42 9.12
C ILE A 1209 13.03 12.86 7.98
N GLN A 1210 12.15 13.83 8.24
CA GLN A 1210 11.23 14.35 7.22
C GLN A 1210 11.98 15.06 6.09
N GLN A 1211 13.08 15.77 6.41
CA GLN A 1211 13.93 16.35 5.39
C GLN A 1211 14.53 15.26 4.50
N GLU A 1212 15.04 14.17 5.08
CA GLU A 1212 15.65 13.07 4.31
C GLU A 1212 14.63 12.34 3.43
N LEU A 1213 13.43 12.07 3.95
CA LEU A 1213 12.32 11.51 3.17
C LEU A 1213 11.89 12.45 2.04
N LEU A 1214 11.89 13.76 2.27
CA LEU A 1214 11.62 14.76 1.23
C LEU A 1214 12.70 14.74 0.14
N LYS A 1215 13.97 14.50 0.51
CA LYS A 1215 15.05 14.33 -0.48
C LYS A 1215 14.84 13.10 -1.35
N GLN A 1216 14.48 11.98 -0.73
CA GLN A 1216 14.18 10.74 -1.44
C GLN A 1216 12.98 10.92 -2.38
N ALA A 1217 11.93 11.61 -1.95
CA ALA A 1217 10.78 11.92 -2.80
C ALA A 1217 11.16 12.75 -4.03
N PHE A 1218 12.03 13.77 -3.90
CA PHE A 1218 12.51 14.53 -5.05
C PHE A 1218 13.44 13.74 -5.96
N ALA A 1219 14.28 12.86 -5.40
CA ALA A 1219 15.09 11.95 -6.20
C ALA A 1219 14.19 11.05 -7.06
N GLN A 1220 13.06 10.59 -6.51
CA GLN A 1220 12.10 9.84 -7.29
C GLN A 1220 11.38 10.67 -8.36
N ILE A 1221 10.98 11.91 -8.05
CA ILE A 1221 10.44 12.82 -9.07
C ILE A 1221 11.41 12.98 -10.24
N ALA A 1222 12.71 13.15 -9.97
CA ALA A 1222 13.73 13.26 -11.02
C ALA A 1222 13.88 11.96 -11.84
N ALA A 1223 13.81 10.79 -11.20
CA ALA A 1223 13.87 9.50 -11.90
C ALA A 1223 12.66 9.30 -12.83
N VAL A 1224 11.47 9.64 -12.34
CA VAL A 1224 10.23 9.64 -13.12
C VAL A 1224 10.33 10.59 -14.33
N GLN A 1225 10.81 11.82 -14.14
CA GLN A 1225 11.01 12.77 -15.24
C GLN A 1225 12.00 12.26 -16.28
N LYS A 1226 13.12 11.68 -15.83
CA LYS A 1226 14.12 11.09 -16.73
C LYS A 1226 13.51 9.99 -17.58
N LYS A 1227 12.65 9.15 -17.00
CA LYS A 1227 11.95 8.10 -17.73
C LYS A 1227 10.99 8.68 -18.78
N ILE A 1228 10.21 9.71 -18.45
CA ILE A 1228 9.36 10.42 -19.41
C ILE A 1228 10.17 10.98 -20.58
N SER A 1229 11.29 11.66 -20.29
CA SER A 1229 12.15 12.25 -21.31
C SER A 1229 12.75 11.20 -22.24
N TYR A 1230 13.16 10.06 -21.70
CA TYR A 1230 13.71 8.95 -22.49
C TYR A 1230 12.64 8.31 -23.39
N ASP A 1231 11.47 7.98 -22.84
CA ASP A 1231 10.43 7.22 -23.56
C ASP A 1231 9.66 8.07 -24.60
N PHE A 1232 9.51 9.39 -24.39
CA PHE A 1232 8.64 10.23 -25.23
C PHE A 1232 9.32 11.45 -25.88
N LEU A 1233 10.46 11.92 -25.36
CA LEU A 1233 11.14 13.12 -25.86
C LEU A 1233 12.45 12.82 -26.60
N GLY A 1234 12.78 11.54 -26.80
CA GLY A 1234 13.92 11.11 -27.63
C GLY A 1234 15.29 11.14 -26.94
N GLY A 1235 15.35 11.45 -25.64
CA GLY A 1235 16.57 11.42 -24.83
C GLY A 1235 17.68 12.40 -25.26
N VAL A 1236 18.03 13.35 -24.38
CA VAL A 1236 19.35 14.01 -24.42
C VAL A 1236 20.29 13.31 -23.45
#